data_AF-A0A0K0ERX7-F1
#
_entry.id   AF-A0A0K0ERX7-F1
#
_cell.length_a   1.000
_cell.length_b   1.000
_cell.length_c   1.000
_cell.angle_alpha   90.00
_cell.angle_beta   90.00
_cell.angle_gamma   90.00
#
_symmetry.space_group_name_H-M   'P 1'
#
loop_
_entity.id
_entity.type
_entity.pdbx_description
1 polymer ?
#
loop_
_entity_poly.entity_id
_entity_poly.type
_entity_poly.pdbx_seq_one_letter_code
_entity_poly.pdbx_strand_id
1 'polypeptide(L)'
;MSQELVDSLISKFENKSVGLEDFQLFLIRSTESNINFCSEHFIRLVRQIHNIQDDQSLEEKVLFIKLLEFVFNCLQDPSDKDICMNIFIEEMKIATKSKNIPYSLASFYPNYQSKVSVCLNQLCASDPDSNDIFDMVLLKKIGYELQFLALISPRKVVSSLILKMYNNYDVSKQCVILFSFIKQVINSEWSENGEEDNDNDEDEDRNIKYPLIVLQLKRFLVKSFQSKLSPSLFSKDGYINTVNIFSKLSSYYYTGNIEDERQLPLVDVNLICNAVLIPMAFEETTVQLAFAILEQLIDLSNLNLLKFDWQILTPEHEDEDKFKIEGIIALAIHHLPFFAKKENSEGLFLIFSTLHKLAEKLQADKFVFSKPIINHQMVKLKSLDWIYAYVVMRIFKNLWNIKKLIIPKYFQTFLEEDSLLKFQFIHIPESQDSLTCFMESILEMALLSEFCVKDFLGTNTFKNIFDSNLLRTSLSRALFFPYENHIIPASTYFKSTFSILMRHFNITPLSSTVTYFIDPTDDDTVLICYNRSTVKQLITSIYFNACQLPKLFPDNYKDIDDSVKNAIRTAYLSMVTKNATYIKKRIADEYAGKSVFKSSVAKCFTILSSEINLYVCQIHSLLQLGVPENDILFKSVTKKVVDLNDLIISIKANNSFLS
;
A
#
# COMPACT_ATOMS: atom_id res chain seq x y z
N MET A 1 25.43 7.30 52.87
CA MET A 1 24.26 8.14 52.54
C MET A 1 23.20 7.40 51.71
N SER A 2 23.47 6.93 50.48
CA SER A 2 22.49 6.13 49.70
C SER A 2 22.08 4.86 50.45
N GLN A 3 23.07 4.08 50.91
CA GLN A 3 22.89 2.83 51.62
C GLN A 3 22.05 3.03 52.90
N GLU A 4 22.40 4.01 53.75
CA GLU A 4 21.72 4.26 55.03
C GLU A 4 20.23 4.63 54.85
N LEU A 5 19.90 5.40 53.81
CA LEU A 5 18.51 5.76 53.50
C LEU A 5 17.70 4.54 53.06
N VAL A 6 18.29 3.70 52.19
CA VAL A 6 17.67 2.46 51.72
C VAL A 6 17.53 1.46 52.86
N ASP A 7 18.57 1.27 53.67
CA ASP A 7 18.59 0.38 54.85
C ASP A 7 17.55 0.82 55.88
N SER A 8 17.43 2.13 56.13
CA SER A 8 16.42 2.67 57.03
C SER A 8 15.00 2.38 56.54
N LEU A 9 14.74 2.51 55.24
CA LEU A 9 13.41 2.24 54.70
C LEU A 9 13.10 0.74 54.70
N ILE A 10 14.06 -0.10 54.29
CA ILE A 10 13.95 -1.57 54.33
C ILE A 10 13.65 -2.05 55.76
N SER A 11 14.37 -1.54 56.76
CA SER A 11 14.12 -1.88 58.15
C SER A 11 12.69 -1.55 58.57
N LYS A 12 12.09 -0.47 58.05
CA LYS A 12 10.69 -0.13 58.32
C LYS A 12 9.71 -1.08 57.64
N PHE A 13 9.99 -1.52 56.41
CA PHE A 13 9.22 -2.57 55.73
C PHE A 13 9.26 -3.88 56.52
N GLU A 14 10.45 -4.36 56.88
CA GLU A 14 10.65 -5.59 57.65
C GLU A 14 9.95 -5.53 59.03
N ASN A 15 9.96 -4.36 59.66
CA ASN A 15 9.26 -4.11 60.93
C ASN A 15 7.76 -3.81 60.75
N LYS A 16 7.22 -3.82 59.53
CA LYS A 16 5.80 -3.48 59.24
C LYS A 16 5.37 -2.13 59.82
N SER A 17 6.29 -1.16 59.80
CA SER A 17 6.14 0.17 60.40
C SER A 17 6.25 1.32 59.39
N VAL A 18 6.38 0.98 58.10
CA VAL A 18 6.46 1.97 57.03
C VAL A 18 5.12 2.69 56.87
N GLY A 19 5.16 4.01 56.85
CA GLY A 19 3.99 4.86 56.64
C GLY A 19 4.19 5.91 55.55
N LEU A 20 3.14 6.68 55.27
CA LEU A 20 3.13 7.77 54.26
C LEU A 20 4.34 8.71 54.35
N GLU A 21 4.67 9.17 55.56
CA GLU A 21 5.75 10.14 55.81
C GLU A 21 7.12 9.57 55.45
N ASP A 22 7.32 8.25 55.55
CA ASP A 22 8.59 7.60 55.24
C ASP A 22 8.89 7.64 53.74
N PHE A 23 7.87 7.39 52.93
CA PHE A 23 7.99 7.51 51.48
C PHE A 23 8.25 8.95 51.06
N GLN A 24 7.52 9.90 51.63
CA GLN A 24 7.70 11.32 51.33
C GLN A 24 9.10 11.79 51.72
N LEU A 25 9.56 11.45 52.93
CA LEU A 25 10.89 11.78 53.43
C LEU A 25 11.99 11.15 52.57
N PHE A 26 11.82 9.88 52.18
CA PHE A 26 12.76 9.20 51.29
C PHE A 26 12.86 9.91 49.94
N LEU A 27 11.73 10.23 49.32
CA LEU A 27 11.70 10.90 48.01
C LEU A 27 12.30 12.30 48.07
N ILE A 28 11.96 13.10 49.09
CA ILE A 28 12.52 14.44 49.29
C ILE A 28 14.04 14.36 49.46
N ARG A 29 14.51 13.54 50.41
CA ARG A 29 15.95 13.40 50.69
C ARG A 29 16.72 12.88 49.49
N SER A 30 16.14 11.93 48.75
CA SER A 30 16.78 11.39 47.54
C SER A 30 16.94 12.43 46.44
N THR A 31 15.96 13.33 46.31
CA THR A 31 15.97 14.43 45.34
C THR A 31 16.95 15.52 45.75
N GLU A 32 16.97 15.91 47.03
CA GLU A 32 17.87 16.94 47.55
C GLU A 32 19.34 16.51 47.55
N SER A 33 19.61 15.22 47.75
CA SER A 33 20.98 14.70 47.93
C SER A 33 21.64 14.20 46.66
N ASN A 34 20.97 14.23 45.49
CA ASN A 34 21.44 13.64 44.23
C ASN A 34 22.00 12.21 44.42
N ILE A 35 21.21 11.34 45.04
CA ILE A 35 21.64 9.99 45.39
C ILE A 35 21.91 9.17 44.12
N ASN A 36 23.09 8.55 44.04
CA ASN A 36 23.38 7.56 43.01
C ASN A 36 22.87 6.18 43.44
N PHE A 37 21.77 5.74 42.84
CA PHE A 37 21.23 4.40 43.06
C PHE A 37 21.94 3.38 42.17
N CYS A 38 22.29 2.21 42.73
CA CYS A 38 22.77 1.05 42.00
C CYS A 38 21.70 -0.05 41.93
N SER A 39 21.93 -1.07 41.10
CA SER A 39 21.04 -2.23 40.94
C SER A 39 20.70 -2.91 42.27
N GLU A 40 21.67 -3.08 43.17
CA GLU A 40 21.46 -3.70 44.48
C GLU A 40 20.42 -2.94 45.33
N HIS A 41 20.40 -1.60 45.29
CA HIS A 41 19.38 -0.84 46.01
C HIS A 41 17.97 -1.15 45.49
N PHE A 42 17.81 -1.23 44.16
CA PHE A 42 16.53 -1.55 43.54
C PHE A 42 16.09 -2.98 43.90
N ILE A 43 16.98 -3.97 43.75
CA ILE A 43 16.72 -5.37 44.07
C ILE A 43 16.23 -5.54 45.51
N ARG A 44 16.92 -4.90 46.46
CA ARG A 44 16.58 -4.96 47.87
C ARG A 44 15.24 -4.30 48.18
N LEU A 45 14.90 -3.21 47.49
CA LEU A 45 13.61 -2.53 47.63
C LEU A 45 12.45 -3.33 47.03
N VAL A 46 12.65 -3.92 45.84
CA VAL A 46 11.64 -4.75 45.17
C VAL A 46 11.22 -5.92 46.05
N ARG A 47 12.18 -6.61 46.68
CA ARG A 47 11.92 -7.71 47.62
C ARG A 47 11.02 -7.32 48.80
N GLN A 48 10.91 -6.04 49.12
CA GLN A 48 10.00 -5.57 50.17
C GLN A 48 8.53 -5.64 49.77
N ILE A 49 8.21 -5.96 48.51
CA ILE A 49 6.83 -6.16 48.08
C ILE A 49 6.12 -7.25 48.92
N HIS A 50 6.85 -8.27 49.38
CA HIS A 50 6.32 -9.32 50.27
C HIS A 50 5.97 -8.82 51.67
N ASN A 51 6.50 -7.65 52.06
CA ASN A 51 6.25 -7.01 53.35
C ASN A 51 5.14 -5.96 53.30
N ILE A 52 4.58 -5.66 52.12
CA ILE A 52 3.38 -4.82 51.98
C ILE A 52 2.21 -5.55 52.60
N GLN A 53 1.55 -4.91 53.55
CA GLN A 53 0.41 -5.52 54.22
C GLN A 53 -0.87 -5.35 53.39
N ASP A 54 -1.76 -6.33 53.43
CA ASP A 54 -3.03 -6.28 52.70
C ASP A 54 -3.89 -5.06 53.13
N ASP A 55 -3.80 -4.65 54.41
CA ASP A 55 -4.52 -3.53 55.02
C ASP A 55 -3.86 -2.16 54.84
N GLN A 56 -2.63 -2.08 54.28
CA GLN A 56 -2.01 -0.79 53.95
C GLN A 56 -2.88 0.00 52.98
N SER A 57 -2.86 1.33 53.16
CA SER A 57 -3.64 2.25 52.34
C SER A 57 -3.22 2.17 50.87
N LEU A 58 -4.17 2.44 49.97
CA LEU A 58 -3.86 2.52 48.54
C LEU A 58 -2.77 3.58 48.28
N GLU A 59 -2.74 4.66 49.05
CA GLU A 59 -1.74 5.72 48.92
C GLU A 59 -0.31 5.24 49.22
N GLU A 60 -0.11 4.47 50.28
CA GLU A 60 1.21 3.89 50.62
C GLU A 60 1.67 2.88 49.57
N LYS A 61 0.74 2.04 49.08
CA LYS A 61 1.01 1.12 47.98
C LYS A 61 1.41 1.85 46.69
N VAL A 62 0.70 2.94 46.36
CA VAL A 62 1.05 3.84 45.23
C VAL A 62 2.44 4.44 45.42
N LEU A 63 2.78 4.89 46.63
CA LEU A 63 4.06 5.51 46.93
C LEU A 63 5.22 4.51 46.85
N PHE A 64 5.02 3.26 47.27
CA PHE A 64 6.01 2.20 47.05
C PHE A 64 6.30 1.98 45.58
N ILE A 65 5.26 1.88 44.74
CA ILE A 65 5.45 1.73 43.29
C ILE A 65 6.14 2.97 42.70
N LYS A 66 5.79 4.19 43.12
CA LYS A 66 6.48 5.42 42.71
C LYS A 66 7.94 5.48 43.16
N LEU A 67 8.26 4.90 44.32
CA LEU A 67 9.61 4.79 44.80
C LEU A 67 10.43 3.85 43.90
N LEU A 68 9.89 2.66 43.60
CA LEU A 68 10.53 1.73 42.67
C LEU A 68 10.73 2.38 41.30
N GLU A 69 9.73 3.12 40.81
CA GLU A 69 9.82 3.90 39.57
C GLU A 69 10.96 4.91 39.60
N PHE A 70 11.06 5.68 40.68
CA PHE A 70 12.09 6.69 40.86
C PHE A 70 13.48 6.05 40.87
N VAL A 71 13.68 5.02 41.69
CA VAL A 71 14.97 4.31 41.82
C VAL A 71 15.36 3.66 40.49
N PHE A 72 14.44 2.99 39.81
CA PHE A 72 14.69 2.39 38.49
C PHE A 72 15.12 3.43 37.45
N ASN A 73 14.46 4.59 37.42
CA ASN A 73 14.79 5.66 36.49
C ASN A 73 16.12 6.37 36.82
N CYS A 74 16.60 6.29 38.05
CA CYS A 74 17.91 6.80 38.45
C CYS A 74 19.08 5.90 38.03
N LEU A 75 18.84 4.62 37.74
CA LEU A 75 19.89 3.70 37.27
C LEU A 75 20.49 4.22 35.95
N GLN A 76 21.82 4.34 35.90
CA GLN A 76 22.53 4.89 34.73
C GLN A 76 22.90 3.79 33.73
N ASP A 77 23.24 2.60 34.21
CA ASP A 77 23.70 1.49 33.37
C ASP A 77 22.51 0.72 32.77
N PRO A 78 22.44 0.57 31.43
CA PRO A 78 21.42 -0.26 30.77
C PRO A 78 21.42 -1.71 31.25
N SER A 79 22.58 -2.30 31.53
CA SER A 79 22.68 -3.70 31.98
C SER A 79 22.13 -3.88 33.40
N ASP A 80 22.33 -2.91 34.29
CA ASP A 80 21.71 -2.89 35.62
C ASP A 80 20.19 -2.84 35.51
N LYS A 81 19.65 -2.04 34.58
CA LYS A 81 18.21 -1.96 34.35
C LYS A 81 17.63 -3.30 33.90
N ASP A 82 18.31 -4.00 33.01
CA ASP A 82 17.88 -5.32 32.52
C ASP A 82 17.87 -6.37 33.66
N ILE A 83 18.90 -6.38 34.50
CA ILE A 83 18.95 -7.25 35.69
C ILE A 83 17.81 -6.91 36.66
N CYS A 84 17.65 -5.63 36.97
CA CYS A 84 16.61 -5.12 37.85
C CYS A 84 15.21 -5.45 37.32
N MET A 85 15.02 -5.36 36.01
CA MET A 85 13.78 -5.70 35.31
C MET A 85 13.41 -7.18 35.53
N ASN A 86 14.36 -8.09 35.28
CA ASN A 86 14.15 -9.51 35.48
C ASN A 86 13.81 -9.83 36.94
N ILE A 87 14.52 -9.20 37.88
CA ILE A 87 14.27 -9.39 39.32
C ILE A 87 12.90 -8.84 39.73
N PHE A 88 12.51 -7.66 39.24
CA PHE A 88 11.16 -7.14 39.46
C PHE A 88 10.11 -8.13 38.99
N ILE A 89 10.24 -8.65 37.77
CA ILE A 89 9.30 -9.63 37.21
C ILE A 89 9.19 -10.88 38.10
N GLU A 90 10.33 -11.44 38.53
CA GLU A 90 10.36 -12.64 39.39
C GLU A 90 9.79 -12.40 40.79
N GLU A 91 10.15 -11.29 41.44
CA GLU A 91 9.65 -10.97 42.78
C GLU A 91 8.13 -10.68 42.74
N MET A 92 7.65 -10.04 41.67
CA MET A 92 6.23 -9.90 41.42
C MET A 92 5.57 -11.29 41.27
N LYS A 93 6.10 -12.19 40.42
CA LYS A 93 5.64 -13.61 40.24
C LYS A 93 5.34 -14.28 41.56
N ILE A 94 6.31 -14.20 42.47
CA ILE A 94 6.20 -14.73 43.83
C ILE A 94 5.07 -14.04 44.62
N ALA A 95 5.05 -12.70 44.65
CA ALA A 95 4.16 -11.91 45.50
C ALA A 95 2.66 -12.14 45.22
N THR A 96 2.25 -12.30 43.95
CA THR A 96 0.82 -12.52 43.63
C THR A 96 0.46 -13.97 43.34
N LYS A 97 1.41 -14.91 43.39
CA LYS A 97 1.19 -16.32 43.08
C LYS A 97 0.65 -16.55 41.66
N SER A 98 0.95 -15.66 40.73
CA SER A 98 0.55 -15.76 39.33
C SER A 98 1.69 -16.37 38.51
N LYS A 99 1.43 -17.50 37.83
CA LYS A 99 2.35 -18.12 36.88
C LYS A 99 2.34 -17.33 35.56
N ASN A 100 1.23 -17.43 34.83
CA ASN A 100 0.91 -16.57 33.69
C ASN A 100 0.07 -15.38 34.16
N ILE A 101 0.40 -14.12 33.81
CA ILE A 101 -0.49 -12.93 33.68
C ILE A 101 0.26 -11.62 34.04
N PRO A 102 -0.02 -10.49 33.34
CA PRO A 102 0.39 -9.16 33.78
C PRO A 102 -0.41 -8.75 35.02
N TYR A 103 0.26 -8.79 36.17
CA TYR A 103 -0.07 -8.09 37.40
C TYR A 103 -1.06 -6.95 37.24
N SER A 104 -2.17 -6.96 38.00
CA SER A 104 -3.03 -5.77 38.10
C SER A 104 -2.41 -4.71 39.03
N LEU A 105 -1.12 -4.41 38.86
CA LEU A 105 -0.49 -3.21 39.44
C LEU A 105 -1.25 -1.94 39.05
N ALA A 106 -2.06 -1.98 37.99
CA ALA A 106 -3.05 -0.95 37.69
C ALA A 106 -3.98 -0.60 38.87
N SER A 107 -4.32 -1.56 39.74
CA SER A 107 -5.09 -1.30 40.97
C SER A 107 -4.26 -0.53 42.01
N PHE A 108 -2.97 -0.90 42.15
CA PHE A 108 -2.00 -0.23 43.02
C PHE A 108 -1.49 1.09 42.46
N TYR A 109 -1.66 1.37 41.17
CA TYR A 109 -1.23 2.61 40.52
C TYR A 109 -2.29 3.10 39.52
N PRO A 110 -3.45 3.59 39.99
CA PRO A 110 -4.59 3.94 39.11
C PRO A 110 -4.25 5.02 38.07
N ASN A 111 -3.24 5.86 38.35
CA ASN A 111 -2.83 6.95 37.46
C ASN A 111 -1.90 6.50 36.32
N TYR A 112 -1.44 5.24 36.26
CA TYR A 112 -0.47 4.77 35.27
C TYR A 112 -0.90 5.10 33.82
N GLN A 113 -2.18 4.95 33.49
CA GLN A 113 -2.68 5.18 32.13
C GLN A 113 -2.64 6.67 31.74
N SER A 114 -2.87 7.57 32.70
CA SER A 114 -2.68 9.01 32.50
C SER A 114 -1.21 9.34 32.28
N LYS A 115 -0.31 8.68 33.00
CA LYS A 115 1.15 8.85 32.87
C LYS A 115 1.66 8.39 31.51
N VAL A 116 1.25 7.21 31.03
CA VAL A 116 1.51 6.76 29.65
C VAL A 116 1.06 7.82 28.64
N SER A 117 -0.13 8.40 28.82
CA SER A 117 -0.65 9.44 27.92
C SER A 117 0.20 10.71 27.95
N VAL A 118 0.67 11.14 29.14
CA VAL A 118 1.59 12.27 29.30
C VAL A 118 2.91 12.00 28.58
N CYS A 119 3.51 10.82 28.76
CA CYS A 119 4.73 10.42 28.07
C CYS A 119 4.56 10.50 26.53
N LEU A 120 3.46 9.93 26.01
CA LEU A 120 3.18 9.92 24.56
C LEU A 120 2.79 11.29 23.99
N ASN A 121 2.36 12.24 24.81
CA ASN A 121 2.08 13.62 24.40
C ASN A 121 3.33 14.50 24.34
N GLN A 122 4.44 14.08 24.94
CA GLN A 122 5.74 14.74 24.78
C GLN A 122 6.35 14.46 23.40
N LEU A 123 5.82 13.47 22.66
CA LEU A 123 6.23 13.20 21.29
C LEU A 123 5.73 14.31 20.36
N CYS A 124 6.67 15.07 19.81
CA CYS A 124 6.44 16.08 18.77
C CYS A 124 6.72 15.49 17.38
N ALA A 125 6.06 16.04 16.35
CA ALA A 125 6.34 15.70 14.96
C ALA A 125 7.83 15.94 14.63
N SER A 126 8.40 15.11 13.74
CA SER A 126 9.73 15.37 13.17
C SER A 126 9.70 16.70 12.42
N ASP A 127 10.67 17.57 12.68
CA ASP A 127 10.84 18.83 11.93
C ASP A 127 10.97 18.52 10.43
N PRO A 128 10.08 19.02 9.56
CA PRO A 128 10.15 18.78 8.12
C PRO A 128 11.45 19.30 7.49
N ASP A 129 12.15 20.23 8.13
CA ASP A 129 13.35 20.87 7.59
C ASP A 129 14.68 20.17 8.02
N SER A 130 14.63 19.06 8.77
CA SER A 130 15.84 18.34 9.20
C SER A 130 15.85 16.87 8.74
N ASN A 131 16.89 16.47 8.00
CA ASN A 131 17.20 15.06 7.76
C ASN A 131 17.59 14.41 9.11
N ASP A 132 16.63 13.72 9.73
CA ASP A 132 16.71 12.74 10.83
C ASP A 132 17.62 13.12 12.05
N ILE A 133 17.16 14.05 12.89
CA ILE A 133 17.62 14.15 14.29
C ILE A 133 16.42 14.02 15.23
N PHE A 134 16.24 12.83 15.81
CA PHE A 134 15.37 12.71 16.99
C PHE A 134 16.08 13.32 18.19
N ASP A 135 15.32 13.95 19.09
CA ASP A 135 15.81 14.18 20.44
C ASP A 135 15.94 12.84 21.17
N MET A 136 17.09 12.18 20.98
CA MET A 136 17.38 10.90 21.59
C MET A 136 17.47 10.97 23.11
N VAL A 137 17.75 12.14 23.69
CA VAL A 137 17.74 12.33 25.15
C VAL A 137 16.30 12.27 25.65
N LEU A 138 15.38 12.99 25.00
CA LEU A 138 13.95 12.91 25.30
C LEU A 138 13.39 11.51 25.05
N LEU A 139 13.71 10.86 23.92
CA LEU A 139 13.24 9.51 23.63
C LEU A 139 13.77 8.48 24.63
N LYS A 140 15.03 8.59 25.08
CA LYS A 140 15.57 7.75 26.17
C LYS A 140 14.79 7.95 27.47
N LYS A 141 14.52 9.21 27.84
CA LYS A 141 13.75 9.54 29.04
C LYS A 141 12.34 8.93 28.99
N ILE A 142 11.61 9.17 27.89
CA ILE A 142 10.28 8.59 27.65
C ILE A 142 10.36 7.06 27.63
N GLY A 143 11.37 6.50 26.97
CA GLY A 143 11.60 5.06 26.85
C GLY A 143 11.75 4.36 28.19
N TYR A 144 12.57 4.91 29.11
CA TYR A 144 12.73 4.36 30.46
C TYR A 144 11.44 4.47 31.30
N GLU A 145 10.73 5.60 31.19
CA GLU A 145 9.44 5.77 31.87
C GLU A 145 8.39 4.77 31.36
N LEU A 146 8.32 4.57 30.04
CA LEU A 146 7.46 3.57 29.43
C LEU A 146 7.88 2.14 29.76
N GLN A 147 9.17 1.86 29.94
CA GLN A 147 9.68 0.55 30.34
C GLN A 147 9.19 0.19 31.75
N PHE A 148 9.25 1.12 32.69
CA PHE A 148 8.66 0.92 34.01
C PHE A 148 7.13 0.83 33.97
N LEU A 149 6.45 1.70 33.21
CA LEU A 149 4.98 1.61 33.06
C LEU A 149 4.54 0.32 32.37
N ALA A 150 5.38 -0.25 31.50
CA ALA A 150 5.13 -1.52 30.86
C ALA A 150 5.18 -2.65 31.90
N LEU A 151 6.03 -2.61 32.93
CA LEU A 151 5.97 -3.60 34.03
C LEU A 151 4.61 -3.65 34.73
N ILE A 152 3.90 -2.51 34.78
CA ILE A 152 2.58 -2.38 35.41
C ILE A 152 1.48 -2.91 34.50
N SER A 153 1.54 -2.60 33.20
CA SER A 153 0.61 -3.13 32.22
C SER A 153 1.20 -3.10 30.81
N PRO A 154 1.93 -4.16 30.40
CA PRO A 154 2.61 -4.18 29.10
C PRO A 154 1.60 -4.02 27.96
N ARG A 155 0.51 -4.78 28.03
CA ARG A 155 -0.63 -4.73 27.09
C ARG A 155 -1.18 -3.32 26.86
N LYS A 156 -1.25 -2.47 27.88
CA LYS A 156 -1.83 -1.11 27.80
C LYS A 156 -0.83 -0.10 27.26
N VAL A 157 0.44 -0.20 27.66
CA VAL A 157 1.52 0.61 27.07
C VAL A 157 1.63 0.32 25.57
N VAL A 158 1.71 -0.95 25.19
CA VAL A 158 1.79 -1.37 23.78
C VAL A 158 0.56 -0.94 22.99
N SER A 159 -0.65 -1.09 23.56
CA SER A 159 -1.88 -0.61 22.93
C SER A 159 -1.86 0.90 22.69
N SER A 160 -1.32 1.67 23.64
CA SER A 160 -1.28 3.14 23.55
C SER A 160 -0.27 3.61 22.50
N LEU A 161 0.89 2.94 22.42
CA LEU A 161 1.90 3.20 21.39
C LEU A 161 1.35 2.89 19.98
N ILE A 162 0.71 1.74 19.76
CA ILE A 162 0.09 1.42 18.46
C ILE A 162 -1.01 2.41 18.10
N LEU A 163 -1.86 2.79 19.05
CA LEU A 163 -2.88 3.81 18.81
C LEU A 163 -2.27 5.18 18.48
N LYS A 164 -1.15 5.55 19.13
CA LYS A 164 -0.44 6.80 18.84
C LYS A 164 0.19 6.77 17.45
N MET A 165 0.83 5.67 17.07
CA MET A 165 1.36 5.46 15.70
C MET A 165 0.25 5.58 14.64
N TYR A 166 -0.94 5.04 14.94
CA TYR A 166 -2.08 5.08 14.05
C TYR A 166 -2.65 6.49 13.91
N ASN A 167 -2.95 7.14 15.04
CA ASN A 167 -3.66 8.42 15.05
C ASN A 167 -2.73 9.59 14.65
N ASN A 168 -1.41 9.43 14.78
CA ASN A 168 -0.41 10.43 14.42
C ASN A 168 0.79 9.75 13.73
N TYR A 169 0.75 9.72 12.40
CA TYR A 169 1.78 9.04 11.61
C TYR A 169 3.15 9.76 11.67
N ASP A 170 3.18 11.07 11.97
CA ASP A 170 4.42 11.87 12.07
C ASP A 170 5.32 11.43 13.22
N VAL A 171 4.75 10.84 14.29
CA VAL A 171 5.51 10.37 15.46
C VAL A 171 5.77 8.86 15.49
N SER A 172 5.42 8.17 14.40
CA SER A 172 5.50 6.71 14.31
C SER A 172 6.94 6.16 14.40
N LYS A 173 7.95 6.87 13.88
CA LYS A 173 9.37 6.45 14.00
C LYS A 173 9.82 6.47 15.47
N GLN A 174 9.45 7.51 16.20
CA GLN A 174 9.67 7.66 17.64
C GLN A 174 8.99 6.52 18.40
N CYS A 175 7.75 6.16 18.04
CA CYS A 175 7.05 5.04 18.68
C CYS A 175 7.73 3.69 18.43
N VAL A 176 8.30 3.45 17.24
CA VAL A 176 9.12 2.26 16.94
C VAL A 176 10.36 2.23 17.83
N ILE A 177 11.04 3.37 18.01
CA ILE A 177 12.16 3.47 18.96
C ILE A 177 11.68 3.15 20.38
N LEU A 178 10.55 3.70 20.83
CA LEU A 178 10.02 3.41 22.17
C LEU A 178 9.64 1.93 22.36
N PHE A 179 9.20 1.25 21.31
CA PHE A 179 8.98 -0.19 21.36
C PHE A 179 10.26 -0.99 21.61
N SER A 180 11.41 -0.53 21.11
CA SER A 180 12.68 -1.22 21.35
C SER A 180 13.12 -1.14 22.81
N PHE A 181 12.86 -0.01 23.50
CA PHE A 181 13.10 0.14 24.94
C PHE A 181 12.30 -0.85 25.80
N ILE A 182 11.08 -1.19 25.39
CA ILE A 182 10.20 -2.09 26.14
C ILE A 182 10.20 -3.52 25.60
N LYS A 183 11.09 -3.84 24.64
CA LYS A 183 11.13 -5.13 23.95
C LYS A 183 11.26 -6.32 24.90
N GLN A 184 12.09 -6.22 25.93
CA GLN A 184 12.25 -7.27 26.94
C GLN A 184 10.93 -7.53 27.68
N VAL A 185 10.23 -6.47 28.08
CA VAL A 185 8.92 -6.58 28.76
C VAL A 185 7.88 -7.20 27.83
N ILE A 186 7.86 -6.81 26.55
CA ILE A 186 6.97 -7.40 25.54
C ILE A 186 7.20 -8.91 25.39
N ASN A 187 8.47 -9.34 25.41
CA ASN A 187 8.83 -10.74 25.26
C ASN A 187 8.62 -11.55 26.55
N SER A 188 8.67 -10.91 27.73
CA SER A 188 8.54 -11.57 29.03
C SER A 188 7.13 -12.10 29.36
N GLU A 189 6.07 -11.54 28.75
CA GLU A 189 4.67 -11.95 29.04
C GLU A 189 4.36 -13.41 28.66
N TRP A 190 5.26 -14.10 27.95
CA TRP A 190 4.97 -15.40 27.34
C TRP A 190 5.99 -16.49 27.67
N SER A 191 7.01 -16.23 28.48
CA SER A 191 7.98 -17.27 28.89
C SER A 191 7.38 -18.21 29.94
N GLU A 192 6.46 -19.07 29.53
CA GLU A 192 6.05 -20.25 30.28
C GLU A 192 5.88 -21.42 29.31
N ASN A 193 6.91 -22.28 29.25
CA ASN A 193 6.85 -23.73 29.03
C ASN A 193 8.29 -24.28 29.05
N GLY A 194 9.01 -24.00 30.14
CA GLY A 194 10.10 -24.88 30.57
C GLY A 194 9.53 -25.78 31.65
N GLU A 195 8.65 -26.73 31.27
CA GLU A 195 8.34 -27.83 32.17
C GLU A 195 9.63 -28.63 32.35
N GLU A 196 10.10 -28.65 33.60
CA GLU A 196 10.92 -29.70 34.16
C GLU A 196 10.37 -31.07 33.71
N ASP A 197 11.27 -32.00 33.41
CA ASP A 197 11.02 -33.38 32.99
C ASP A 197 10.73 -33.59 31.50
N ASN A 198 11.71 -33.28 30.64
CA ASN A 198 12.16 -34.23 29.62
C ASN A 198 13.58 -33.87 29.17
N ASP A 199 14.58 -34.49 29.80
CA ASP A 199 15.87 -34.74 29.17
C ASP A 199 15.60 -35.54 27.89
N ASN A 200 15.45 -34.87 26.74
CA ASN A 200 15.82 -35.33 25.40
C ASN A 200 15.36 -34.31 24.35
N ASP A 201 16.32 -33.94 23.49
CA ASP A 201 16.20 -33.22 22.21
C ASP A 201 16.12 -31.68 22.25
N GLU A 202 17.08 -31.10 21.53
CA GLU A 202 17.50 -29.70 21.40
C GLU A 202 16.47 -28.74 20.77
N ASP A 203 15.20 -28.80 21.15
CA ASP A 203 14.17 -27.84 20.70
C ASP A 203 13.72 -26.91 21.85
N GLU A 204 14.59 -25.97 22.24
CA GLU A 204 14.25 -24.84 23.14
C GLU A 204 13.26 -23.82 22.50
N ASP A 205 12.79 -24.02 21.27
CA ASP A 205 11.90 -23.10 20.54
C ASP A 205 10.40 -23.45 20.61
N ARG A 206 9.94 -24.14 21.67
CA ARG A 206 8.52 -24.47 21.84
C ARG A 206 7.65 -23.25 22.20
N ASN A 207 7.09 -22.64 21.16
CA ASN A 207 5.74 -22.06 21.09
C ASN A 207 5.39 -20.85 22.00
N ILE A 208 6.35 -19.96 22.20
CA ILE A 208 6.11 -18.61 22.73
C ILE A 208 6.08 -17.67 21.53
N LYS A 209 5.01 -16.88 21.33
CA LYS A 209 5.00 -15.49 20.80
C LYS A 209 3.82 -15.24 19.85
N TYR A 210 2.75 -14.63 20.37
CA TYR A 210 2.32 -13.38 19.72
C TYR A 210 2.95 -12.26 20.51
N PRO A 211 3.97 -11.53 19.99
CA PRO A 211 4.44 -10.35 20.69
C PRO A 211 3.22 -9.44 20.89
N LEU A 212 3.14 -8.77 22.04
CA LEU A 212 2.00 -7.91 22.37
C LEU A 212 1.62 -6.95 21.25
N ILE A 213 2.60 -6.53 20.44
CA ILE A 213 2.40 -5.72 19.24
C ILE A 213 1.45 -6.43 18.27
N VAL A 214 1.74 -7.68 17.89
CA VAL A 214 0.87 -8.50 17.01
C VAL A 214 -0.50 -8.70 17.62
N LEU A 215 -0.59 -8.95 18.93
CA LEU A 215 -1.88 -9.08 19.61
C LEU A 215 -2.73 -7.79 19.51
N GLN A 216 -2.11 -6.62 19.61
CA GLN A 216 -2.81 -5.35 19.42
C GLN A 216 -3.16 -5.10 17.95
N LEU A 217 -2.29 -5.46 16.99
CA LEU A 217 -2.59 -5.37 15.56
C LEU A 217 -3.79 -6.26 15.18
N LYS A 218 -3.88 -7.49 15.73
CA LYS A 218 -5.06 -8.35 15.59
C LYS A 218 -6.36 -7.68 16.05
N ARG A 219 -6.30 -6.73 17.00
CA ARG A 219 -7.51 -6.02 17.42
C ARG A 219 -8.05 -5.07 16.36
N PHE A 220 -7.30 -4.71 15.33
CA PHE A 220 -7.87 -3.97 14.19
C PHE A 220 -9.02 -4.74 13.53
N LEU A 221 -9.08 -6.07 13.65
CA LEU A 221 -10.18 -6.91 13.16
C LEU A 221 -11.45 -6.81 14.03
N VAL A 222 -11.30 -6.32 15.26
CA VAL A 222 -12.40 -6.24 16.22
C VAL A 222 -13.07 -4.86 16.14
N LYS A 223 -14.36 -4.83 15.79
CA LYS A 223 -15.15 -3.59 15.67
C LYS A 223 -15.06 -2.67 16.90
N SER A 224 -15.02 -3.22 18.11
CA SER A 224 -14.91 -2.44 19.36
C SER A 224 -13.57 -1.71 19.53
N PHE A 225 -12.53 -2.17 18.84
CA PHE A 225 -11.24 -1.48 18.82
C PHE A 225 -11.20 -0.44 17.70
N GLN A 226 -11.81 -0.73 16.55
CA GLN A 226 -11.90 0.21 15.43
C GLN A 226 -12.54 1.55 15.84
N SER A 227 -13.47 1.56 16.80
CA SER A 227 -14.07 2.80 17.31
C SER A 227 -13.09 3.72 18.05
N LYS A 228 -11.88 3.27 18.34
CA LYS A 228 -10.79 4.05 18.96
C LYS A 228 -9.79 4.61 17.95
N LEU A 229 -9.93 4.22 16.69
CA LEU A 229 -9.09 4.68 15.59
C LEU A 229 -9.64 6.02 15.07
N SER A 230 -8.78 7.04 15.03
CA SER A 230 -9.07 8.33 14.42
C SER A 230 -7.86 8.79 13.62
N PRO A 231 -7.90 8.74 12.28
CA PRO A 231 -9.07 8.52 11.42
C PRO A 231 -9.66 7.09 11.44
N SER A 232 -10.85 6.87 10.86
CA SER A 232 -11.40 5.51 10.74
C SER A 232 -10.57 4.65 9.77
N LEU A 233 -10.42 3.35 10.04
CA LEU A 233 -9.62 2.41 9.24
C LEU A 233 -9.79 2.51 7.71
N PHE A 234 -11.02 2.72 7.26
CA PHE A 234 -11.38 2.73 5.84
C PHE A 234 -11.56 4.13 5.24
N SER A 235 -11.23 5.20 5.97
CA SER A 235 -11.07 6.51 5.33
C SER A 235 -9.75 6.54 4.56
N LYS A 236 -9.60 7.48 3.62
CA LYS A 236 -8.37 7.66 2.86
C LYS A 236 -7.13 7.77 3.77
N ASP A 237 -7.21 8.59 4.82
CA ASP A 237 -6.10 8.78 5.77
C ASP A 237 -5.90 7.57 6.67
N GLY A 238 -6.97 6.92 7.12
CA GLY A 238 -6.87 5.72 7.97
C GLY A 238 -6.30 4.52 7.24
N TYR A 239 -6.60 4.39 5.95
CA TYR A 239 -6.02 3.38 5.08
C TYR A 239 -4.50 3.55 4.98
N ILE A 240 -4.05 4.78 4.67
CA ILE A 240 -2.63 5.15 4.60
C ILE A 240 -1.93 4.93 5.94
N ASN A 241 -2.53 5.37 7.04
CA ASN A 241 -1.95 5.20 8.37
C ASN A 241 -1.78 3.72 8.73
N THR A 242 -2.76 2.87 8.38
CA THR A 242 -2.65 1.44 8.65
C THR A 242 -1.50 0.81 7.88
N VAL A 243 -1.44 1.02 6.56
CA VAL A 243 -0.37 0.49 5.71
C VAL A 243 1.01 0.92 6.25
N ASN A 244 1.13 2.19 6.65
CA ASN A 244 2.35 2.74 7.23
C ASN A 244 2.76 2.09 8.54
N ILE A 245 1.83 1.74 9.42
CA ILE A 245 2.14 1.09 10.70
C ILE A 245 2.73 -0.29 10.47
N PHE A 246 2.08 -1.12 9.64
CA PHE A 246 2.57 -2.47 9.36
C PHE A 246 3.94 -2.44 8.67
N SER A 247 4.10 -1.53 7.70
CA SER A 247 5.37 -1.24 7.03
C SER A 247 6.48 -0.93 8.04
N LYS A 248 6.26 0.05 8.94
CA LYS A 248 7.26 0.50 9.93
C LYS A 248 7.59 -0.54 11.00
N LEU A 249 6.62 -1.34 11.44
CA LEU A 249 6.85 -2.37 12.46
C LEU A 249 7.61 -3.58 11.92
N SER A 250 7.47 -3.87 10.62
CA SER A 250 8.08 -5.05 9.96
C SER A 250 9.40 -4.73 9.28
N SER A 251 9.71 -3.46 9.04
CA SER A 251 10.96 -3.02 8.40
C SER A 251 12.10 -2.90 9.39
N TYR A 252 13.33 -3.13 8.92
CA TYR A 252 14.52 -2.60 9.60
C TYR A 252 14.40 -1.08 9.70
N TYR A 253 14.81 -0.51 10.83
CA TYR A 253 14.80 0.93 11.04
C TYR A 253 16.20 1.41 11.42
N TYR A 254 16.50 2.66 11.06
CA TYR A 254 17.75 3.34 11.38
C TYR A 254 17.50 4.27 12.57
N THR A 255 18.37 4.22 13.58
CA THR A 255 18.30 5.11 14.75
C THR A 255 19.08 6.42 14.57
N GLY A 256 19.81 6.59 13.45
CA GLY A 256 20.59 7.79 13.17
C GLY A 256 20.89 8.00 11.68
N ASN A 257 21.75 8.97 11.39
CA ASN A 257 22.15 9.37 10.03
C ASN A 257 23.16 8.42 9.34
N ILE A 258 23.54 7.32 10.00
CA ILE A 258 24.53 6.37 9.52
C ILE A 258 23.81 5.06 9.19
N GLU A 259 23.97 4.55 7.96
CA GLU A 259 23.39 3.28 7.51
C GLU A 259 23.83 2.07 8.37
N ASP A 260 24.88 2.20 9.17
CA ASP A 260 25.42 1.14 10.01
C ASP A 260 24.63 0.91 11.32
N GLU A 261 23.71 1.80 11.71
CA GLU A 261 22.82 1.60 12.88
C GLU A 261 21.52 0.88 12.51
N ARG A 262 21.62 -0.18 11.72
CA ARG A 262 20.46 -0.95 11.27
C ARG A 262 19.94 -1.84 12.40
N GLN A 263 18.79 -1.48 12.97
CA GLN A 263 18.11 -2.28 13.98
C GLN A 263 17.25 -3.36 13.35
N LEU A 264 17.25 -4.55 13.95
CA LEU A 264 16.34 -5.65 13.58
C LEU A 264 14.87 -5.19 13.70
N PRO A 265 13.97 -5.70 12.83
CA PRO A 265 12.55 -5.38 12.91
C PRO A 265 11.99 -5.76 14.28
N LEU A 266 11.03 -4.97 14.77
CA LEU A 266 10.38 -5.23 16.06
C LEU A 266 9.43 -6.43 16.01
N VAL A 267 8.87 -6.68 14.83
CA VAL A 267 7.93 -7.76 14.59
C VAL A 267 8.37 -8.53 13.36
N ASP A 268 8.32 -9.85 13.46
CA ASP A 268 8.54 -10.71 12.31
C ASP A 268 7.45 -10.47 11.25
N VAL A 269 7.87 -10.25 10.00
CA VAL A 269 6.98 -10.04 8.88
C VAL A 269 6.14 -11.29 8.57
N ASN A 270 6.72 -12.47 8.71
CA ASN A 270 6.04 -13.74 8.49
C ASN A 270 4.93 -13.94 9.53
N LEU A 271 5.22 -13.63 10.79
CA LEU A 271 4.23 -13.66 11.87
C LEU A 271 3.10 -12.67 11.63
N ILE A 272 3.39 -11.44 11.21
CA ILE A 272 2.36 -10.46 10.82
C ILE A 272 1.50 -11.01 9.68
N CYS A 273 2.12 -11.59 8.66
CA CYS A 273 1.41 -12.11 7.51
C CYS A 273 0.47 -13.26 7.91
N ASN A 274 0.99 -14.25 8.66
CA ASN A 274 0.24 -15.41 9.11
C ASN A 274 -0.86 -15.04 10.11
N ALA A 275 -0.52 -14.25 11.12
CA ALA A 275 -1.38 -14.01 12.27
C ALA A 275 -2.34 -12.82 12.09
N VAL A 276 -2.07 -11.91 11.16
CA VAL A 276 -2.88 -10.70 10.95
C VAL A 276 -3.40 -10.61 9.52
N LEU A 277 -2.51 -10.65 8.51
CA LEU A 277 -2.94 -10.40 7.12
C LEU A 277 -3.78 -11.53 6.54
N ILE A 278 -3.45 -12.80 6.82
CA ILE A 278 -4.29 -13.94 6.38
C ILE A 278 -5.71 -13.83 6.98
N PRO A 279 -5.90 -13.65 8.30
CA PRO A 279 -7.21 -13.37 8.87
C PRO A 279 -7.92 -12.16 8.24
N MET A 280 -7.22 -11.04 8.01
CA MET A 280 -7.78 -9.89 7.30
C MET A 280 -8.25 -10.23 5.88
N ALA A 281 -7.52 -11.11 5.20
CA ALA A 281 -7.82 -11.54 3.85
C ALA A 281 -9.00 -12.53 3.79
N PHE A 282 -9.48 -13.09 4.91
CA PHE A 282 -10.74 -13.86 4.92
C PHE A 282 -11.99 -12.95 4.87
N GLU A 283 -11.91 -11.74 5.40
CA GLU A 283 -13.06 -10.83 5.47
C GLU A 283 -13.15 -9.89 4.26
N GLU A 284 -14.33 -9.82 3.63
CA GLU A 284 -14.62 -8.92 2.49
C GLU A 284 -14.33 -7.44 2.78
N THR A 285 -14.44 -7.02 4.04
CA THR A 285 -14.23 -5.63 4.45
C THR A 285 -12.76 -5.24 4.57
N THR A 286 -11.87 -6.19 4.87
CA THR A 286 -10.45 -5.91 5.13
C THR A 286 -9.51 -6.47 4.09
N VAL A 287 -10.00 -7.29 3.15
CA VAL A 287 -9.19 -7.95 2.12
C VAL A 287 -8.35 -6.95 1.30
N GLN A 288 -8.92 -5.83 0.84
CA GLN A 288 -8.13 -4.82 0.11
C GLN A 288 -6.99 -4.25 0.97
N LEU A 289 -7.27 -3.96 2.23
CA LEU A 289 -6.26 -3.43 3.14
C LEU A 289 -5.16 -4.48 3.40
N ALA A 290 -5.51 -5.76 3.53
CA ALA A 290 -4.54 -6.85 3.66
C ALA A 290 -3.59 -6.93 2.48
N PHE A 291 -4.11 -6.84 1.25
CA PHE A 291 -3.30 -6.87 0.03
C PHE A 291 -2.45 -5.62 -0.16
N ALA A 292 -2.95 -4.43 0.21
CA ALA A 292 -2.11 -3.21 0.18
C ALA A 292 -0.98 -3.23 1.20
N ILE A 293 -1.23 -3.76 2.41
CA ILE A 293 -0.15 -3.98 3.38
C ILE A 293 0.87 -4.97 2.81
N LEU A 294 0.41 -6.11 2.28
CA LEU A 294 1.30 -7.11 1.70
C LEU A 294 2.12 -6.56 0.53
N GLU A 295 1.51 -5.81 -0.38
CA GLU A 295 2.19 -5.14 -1.48
C GLU A 295 3.32 -4.23 -0.98
N GLN A 296 3.03 -3.40 0.03
CA GLN A 296 4.02 -2.52 0.64
C GLN A 296 5.16 -3.29 1.31
N LEU A 297 4.87 -4.42 1.96
CA LEU A 297 5.89 -5.27 2.58
C LEU A 297 6.78 -5.95 1.53
N ILE A 298 6.22 -6.36 0.39
CA ILE A 298 7.01 -6.89 -0.74
C ILE A 298 7.93 -5.81 -1.31
N ASP A 299 7.44 -4.59 -1.49
CA ASP A 299 8.26 -3.47 -1.97
C ASP A 299 9.42 -3.17 -1.00
N LEU A 300 9.16 -3.19 0.30
CA LEU A 300 10.23 -3.08 1.31
C LEU A 300 11.23 -4.24 1.24
N SER A 301 10.77 -5.47 0.99
CA SER A 301 11.66 -6.62 0.83
C SER A 301 12.58 -6.46 -0.38
N ASN A 302 12.07 -5.93 -1.48
CA ASN A 302 12.86 -5.63 -2.68
C ASN A 302 13.94 -4.58 -2.43
N LEU A 303 13.71 -3.68 -1.46
CA LEU A 303 14.70 -2.71 -0.97
C LEU A 303 15.64 -3.28 0.11
N ASN A 304 15.59 -4.59 0.37
CA ASN A 304 16.28 -5.27 1.46
C ASN A 304 15.92 -4.73 2.86
N LEU A 305 14.77 -4.07 3.02
CA LEU A 305 14.30 -3.51 4.30
C LEU A 305 13.49 -4.51 5.13
N LEU A 306 13.24 -5.72 4.63
CA LEU A 306 12.76 -6.87 5.39
C LEU A 306 13.03 -8.17 4.61
N LYS A 307 12.92 -9.31 5.29
CA LYS A 307 13.11 -10.63 4.69
C LYS A 307 11.90 -11.52 4.98
N PHE A 308 11.36 -12.14 3.95
CA PHE A 308 10.35 -13.18 4.07
C PHE A 308 11.00 -14.55 4.12
N ASP A 309 10.42 -15.46 4.88
CA ASP A 309 10.75 -16.88 4.85
C ASP A 309 9.49 -17.64 4.42
N TRP A 310 9.51 -18.17 3.21
CA TRP A 310 8.34 -18.74 2.55
C TRP A 310 8.09 -20.19 2.97
N GLN A 311 6.82 -20.55 3.18
CA GLN A 311 6.42 -21.93 3.43
C GLN A 311 5.32 -22.40 2.48
N ILE A 312 5.49 -23.66 2.08
CA ILE A 312 4.49 -24.47 1.39
C ILE A 312 3.47 -24.98 2.41
N LEU A 313 2.18 -25.00 2.04
CA LEU A 313 1.14 -25.65 2.85
C LEU A 313 1.24 -27.17 2.68
N THR A 314 2.02 -27.83 3.54
CA THR A 314 1.97 -29.29 3.70
C THR A 314 1.45 -29.63 5.09
N PRO A 315 0.61 -30.68 5.24
CA PRO A 315 0.11 -31.12 6.55
C PRO A 315 1.24 -31.51 7.53
N GLU A 316 2.39 -31.90 6.98
CA GLU A 316 3.51 -32.47 7.73
C GLU A 316 4.44 -31.40 8.31
N HIS A 317 4.42 -30.17 7.80
CA HIS A 317 5.35 -29.10 8.17
C HIS A 317 4.57 -27.78 8.28
N GLU A 318 3.81 -27.59 9.35
CA GLU A 318 3.29 -26.26 9.69
C GLU A 318 4.32 -25.56 10.58
N ASP A 319 4.94 -24.52 10.05
CA ASP A 319 5.91 -23.69 10.77
C ASP A 319 5.30 -22.29 10.85
N GLU A 320 4.88 -21.89 12.04
CA GLU A 320 4.18 -20.60 12.22
C GLU A 320 5.09 -19.39 11.91
N ASP A 321 6.41 -19.57 11.93
CA ASP A 321 7.41 -18.53 11.66
C ASP A 321 7.70 -18.35 10.16
N LYS A 322 7.21 -19.26 9.31
CA LYS A 322 7.30 -19.10 7.85
C LYS A 322 5.96 -18.65 7.27
N PHE A 323 6.00 -17.69 6.36
CA PHE A 323 4.78 -17.19 5.74
C PHE A 323 4.11 -18.26 4.87
N LYS A 324 2.87 -18.62 5.22
CA LYS A 324 1.98 -19.56 4.51
C LYS A 324 1.48 -18.97 3.19
N ILE A 325 2.42 -18.72 2.27
CA ILE A 325 2.18 -17.93 1.05
C ILE A 325 1.19 -18.58 0.08
N GLU A 326 1.15 -19.90 0.05
CA GLU A 326 0.15 -20.61 -0.74
C GLU A 326 -1.28 -20.30 -0.28
N GLY A 327 -1.47 -20.04 1.02
CA GLY A 327 -2.74 -19.64 1.61
C GLY A 327 -3.18 -18.25 1.16
N ILE A 328 -2.27 -17.27 1.16
CA ILE A 328 -2.62 -15.91 0.70
C ILE A 328 -2.95 -15.87 -0.79
N ILE A 329 -2.24 -16.65 -1.62
CA ILE A 329 -2.54 -16.76 -3.06
C ILE A 329 -3.90 -17.43 -3.28
N ALA A 330 -4.21 -18.47 -2.52
CA ALA A 330 -5.52 -19.14 -2.59
C ALA A 330 -6.67 -18.19 -2.25
N LEU A 331 -6.48 -17.34 -1.23
CA LEU A 331 -7.43 -16.30 -0.83
C LEU A 331 -7.54 -15.20 -1.90
N ALA A 332 -6.42 -14.75 -2.48
CA ALA A 332 -6.43 -13.78 -3.58
C ALA A 332 -7.33 -14.26 -4.74
N ILE A 333 -7.11 -15.50 -5.21
CA ILE A 333 -7.88 -16.12 -6.29
C ILE A 333 -9.33 -16.35 -5.88
N HIS A 334 -9.59 -16.62 -4.59
CA HIS A 334 -10.95 -16.76 -4.07
C HIS A 334 -11.79 -15.50 -4.22
N HIS A 335 -11.18 -14.35 -3.97
CA HIS A 335 -11.89 -13.08 -3.93
C HIS A 335 -12.09 -12.45 -5.32
N LEU A 336 -11.39 -12.91 -6.36
CA LEU A 336 -11.55 -12.39 -7.72
C LEU A 336 -13.01 -12.35 -8.19
N PRO A 337 -13.79 -13.46 -8.19
CA PRO A 337 -15.19 -13.40 -8.62
C PRO A 337 -16.06 -12.50 -7.74
N PHE A 338 -15.73 -12.38 -6.46
CA PHE A 338 -16.43 -11.48 -5.55
C PHE A 338 -16.24 -10.00 -5.94
N PHE A 339 -14.99 -9.58 -6.14
CA PHE A 339 -14.70 -8.20 -6.56
C PHE A 339 -15.23 -7.89 -7.96
N ALA A 340 -15.15 -8.85 -8.88
CA ALA A 340 -15.73 -8.73 -10.21
C ALA A 340 -17.25 -8.49 -10.16
N LYS A 341 -17.98 -9.28 -9.35
CA LYS A 341 -19.43 -9.12 -9.19
C LYS A 341 -19.83 -7.78 -8.56
N LYS A 342 -18.97 -7.19 -7.71
CA LYS A 342 -19.21 -5.87 -7.11
C LYS A 342 -18.69 -4.71 -7.98
N GLU A 343 -18.21 -4.99 -9.20
CA GLU A 343 -17.60 -3.99 -10.10
C GLU A 343 -16.47 -3.20 -9.42
N ASN A 344 -15.78 -3.81 -8.46
CA ASN A 344 -14.73 -3.18 -7.67
C ASN A 344 -13.37 -3.36 -8.37
N SER A 345 -13.16 -2.53 -9.40
CA SER A 345 -11.95 -2.54 -10.23
C SER A 345 -10.67 -2.24 -9.45
N GLU A 346 -10.74 -1.36 -8.45
CA GLU A 346 -9.61 -1.03 -7.57
C GLU A 346 -9.16 -2.26 -6.77
N GLY A 347 -10.10 -3.03 -6.22
CA GLY A 347 -9.80 -4.28 -5.51
C GLY A 347 -9.21 -5.35 -6.41
N LEU A 348 -9.75 -5.51 -7.63
CA LEU A 348 -9.19 -6.42 -8.63
C LEU A 348 -7.76 -6.03 -8.99
N PHE A 349 -7.55 -4.75 -9.34
CA PHE A 349 -6.24 -4.23 -9.71
C PHE A 349 -5.21 -4.45 -8.60
N LEU A 350 -5.57 -4.14 -7.34
CA LEU A 350 -4.71 -4.33 -6.18
C LEU A 350 -4.32 -5.81 -5.98
N ILE A 351 -5.26 -6.74 -6.14
CA ILE A 351 -4.95 -8.16 -6.05
C ILE A 351 -3.98 -8.56 -7.16
N PHE A 352 -4.24 -8.16 -8.40
CA PHE A 352 -3.38 -8.51 -9.53
C PHE A 352 -1.99 -7.89 -9.43
N SER A 353 -1.86 -6.62 -8.99
CA SER A 353 -0.56 -5.98 -8.75
C SER A 353 0.22 -6.70 -7.66
N THR A 354 -0.45 -7.04 -6.55
CA THR A 354 0.18 -7.76 -5.43
C THR A 354 0.63 -9.15 -5.84
N LEU A 355 -0.21 -9.91 -6.56
CA LEU A 355 0.14 -11.24 -7.07
C LEU A 355 1.33 -11.19 -8.04
N HIS A 356 1.41 -10.17 -8.88
CA HIS A 356 2.53 -10.00 -9.80
C HIS A 356 3.85 -9.75 -9.05
N LYS A 357 3.88 -8.78 -8.14
CA LYS A 357 5.05 -8.51 -7.29
C LYS A 357 5.47 -9.73 -6.47
N LEU A 358 4.48 -10.45 -5.93
CA LEU A 358 4.73 -11.67 -5.19
C LEU A 358 5.35 -12.75 -6.07
N ALA A 359 4.84 -12.97 -7.29
CA ALA A 359 5.40 -13.95 -8.20
C ALA A 359 6.85 -13.61 -8.60
N GLU A 360 7.16 -12.35 -8.86
CA GLU A 360 8.54 -11.92 -9.12
C GLU A 360 9.46 -12.20 -7.93
N LYS A 361 9.01 -11.86 -6.72
CA LYS A 361 9.76 -12.10 -5.50
C LYS A 361 9.97 -13.59 -5.22
N LEU A 362 8.93 -14.41 -5.34
CA LEU A 362 9.01 -15.87 -5.19
C LEU A 362 9.92 -16.51 -6.23
N GLN A 363 9.93 -15.99 -7.47
CA GLN A 363 10.85 -16.46 -8.50
C GLN A 363 12.30 -16.10 -8.17
N ALA A 364 12.56 -14.89 -7.67
CA ALA A 364 13.88 -14.47 -7.22
C ALA A 364 14.38 -15.32 -6.04
N ASP A 365 13.48 -15.63 -5.11
CA ASP A 365 13.76 -16.46 -3.92
C ASP A 365 13.71 -17.98 -4.21
N LYS A 366 13.52 -18.37 -5.49
CA LYS A 366 13.47 -19.77 -5.97
C LYS A 366 12.44 -20.65 -5.25
N PHE A 367 11.31 -20.07 -4.86
CA PHE A 367 10.24 -20.80 -4.21
C PHE A 367 9.60 -21.83 -5.16
N VAL A 368 9.28 -23.01 -4.64
CA VAL A 368 8.63 -24.10 -5.38
C VAL A 368 7.29 -24.39 -4.75
N PHE A 369 6.22 -24.23 -5.53
CA PHE A 369 4.85 -24.52 -5.09
C PHE A 369 4.59 -26.01 -4.94
N SER A 370 3.72 -26.37 -3.99
CA SER A 370 3.18 -27.72 -3.88
C SER A 370 2.27 -28.04 -5.06
N LYS A 371 2.43 -29.25 -5.62
CA LYS A 371 1.57 -29.74 -6.71
C LYS A 371 0.07 -29.72 -6.35
N PRO A 372 -0.37 -30.10 -5.12
CA PRO A 372 -1.78 -30.03 -4.74
C PRO A 372 -2.35 -28.62 -4.83
N ILE A 373 -1.64 -27.60 -4.34
CA ILE A 373 -2.11 -26.21 -4.42
C ILE A 373 -2.20 -25.75 -5.86
N ILE A 374 -1.17 -26.02 -6.70
CA ILE A 374 -1.23 -25.68 -8.13
C ILE A 374 -2.47 -26.31 -8.77
N ASN A 375 -2.70 -27.61 -8.56
CA ASN A 375 -3.84 -28.32 -9.12
C ASN A 375 -5.17 -27.73 -8.66
N HIS A 376 -5.30 -27.42 -7.36
CA HIS A 376 -6.50 -26.83 -6.78
C HIS A 376 -6.78 -25.44 -7.40
N GLN A 377 -5.77 -24.56 -7.45
CA GLN A 377 -5.93 -23.23 -8.05
C GLN A 377 -6.24 -23.34 -9.55
N MET A 378 -5.62 -24.26 -10.28
CA MET A 378 -5.90 -24.46 -11.71
C MET A 378 -7.34 -24.93 -11.98
N VAL A 379 -7.94 -25.75 -11.11
CA VAL A 379 -9.37 -26.11 -11.21
C VAL A 379 -10.25 -24.87 -10.95
N LYS A 380 -9.92 -24.09 -9.93
CA LYS A 380 -10.65 -22.87 -9.58
C LYS A 380 -10.60 -21.83 -10.69
N LEU A 381 -9.42 -21.57 -11.27
CA LEU A 381 -9.25 -20.62 -12.37
C LEU A 381 -10.06 -21.02 -13.61
N LYS A 382 -10.22 -22.32 -13.89
CA LYS A 382 -11.09 -22.79 -14.99
C LYS A 382 -12.57 -22.47 -14.80
N SER A 383 -13.01 -22.16 -13.58
CA SER A 383 -14.39 -21.77 -13.27
C SER A 383 -14.62 -20.26 -13.27
N LEU A 384 -13.54 -19.47 -13.35
CA LEU A 384 -13.62 -18.00 -13.42
C LEU A 384 -13.80 -17.53 -14.85
N ASP A 385 -14.10 -16.24 -15.00
CA ASP A 385 -13.93 -15.57 -16.28
C ASP A 385 -12.51 -15.80 -16.81
N TRP A 386 -12.42 -16.03 -18.11
CA TRP A 386 -11.17 -16.41 -18.74
C TRP A 386 -10.10 -15.32 -18.65
N ILE A 387 -10.48 -14.04 -18.57
CA ILE A 387 -9.54 -12.93 -18.46
C ILE A 387 -8.83 -13.00 -17.11
N TYR A 388 -9.59 -13.19 -16.02
CA TYR A 388 -9.00 -13.39 -14.69
C TYR A 388 -8.13 -14.64 -14.65
N ALA A 389 -8.62 -15.74 -15.23
CA ALA A 389 -7.85 -16.98 -15.34
C ALA A 389 -6.53 -16.75 -16.09
N TYR A 390 -6.58 -16.06 -17.23
CA TYR A 390 -5.43 -15.73 -18.06
C TYR A 390 -4.41 -14.91 -17.29
N VAL A 391 -4.84 -13.83 -16.63
CA VAL A 391 -3.95 -12.93 -15.89
C VAL A 391 -3.24 -13.69 -14.76
N VAL A 392 -3.96 -14.45 -13.92
CA VAL A 392 -3.34 -15.25 -12.85
C VAL A 392 -2.38 -16.30 -13.42
N MET A 393 -2.82 -17.05 -14.44
CA MET A 393 -1.98 -18.07 -15.07
C MET A 393 -0.73 -17.46 -15.71
N ARG A 394 -0.81 -16.23 -16.25
CA ARG A 394 0.34 -15.54 -16.82
C ARG A 394 1.33 -15.12 -15.73
N ILE A 395 0.83 -14.57 -14.62
CA ILE A 395 1.64 -14.18 -13.46
C ILE A 395 2.43 -15.38 -12.94
N PHE A 396 1.77 -16.52 -12.73
CA PHE A 396 2.41 -17.73 -12.17
C PHE A 396 2.96 -18.70 -13.24
N LYS A 397 3.03 -18.30 -14.51
CA LYS A 397 3.37 -19.20 -15.63
C LYS A 397 4.63 -20.02 -15.38
N ASN A 398 5.71 -19.36 -14.94
CA ASN A 398 7.00 -20.01 -14.71
C ASN A 398 6.99 -20.81 -13.40
N LEU A 399 6.48 -20.23 -12.32
CA LEU A 399 6.42 -20.84 -10.98
C LEU A 399 5.57 -22.12 -10.95
N TRP A 400 4.48 -22.17 -11.73
CA TRP A 400 3.60 -23.34 -11.83
C TRP A 400 3.86 -24.20 -13.07
N ASN A 401 4.90 -23.86 -13.84
CA ASN A 401 5.28 -24.57 -15.08
C ASN A 401 4.09 -24.74 -16.07
N ILE A 402 3.32 -23.66 -16.24
CA ILE A 402 2.15 -23.64 -17.14
C ILE A 402 2.63 -23.63 -18.58
N LYS A 403 2.37 -24.74 -19.30
CA LYS A 403 2.78 -24.91 -20.70
C LYS A 403 1.99 -24.02 -21.67
N LYS A 404 0.67 -23.89 -21.46
CA LYS A 404 -0.24 -23.16 -22.35
C LYS A 404 -1.18 -22.26 -21.55
N LEU A 405 -1.32 -21.00 -21.99
CA LEU A 405 -2.26 -20.06 -21.41
C LEU A 405 -3.64 -20.21 -22.05
N ILE A 406 -4.71 -19.91 -21.31
CA ILE A 406 -6.09 -20.06 -21.79
C ILE A 406 -6.54 -18.77 -22.45
N ILE A 407 -7.03 -18.83 -23.69
CA ILE A 407 -7.66 -17.69 -24.39
C ILE A 407 -8.93 -18.14 -25.14
N PRO A 408 -9.85 -17.23 -25.48
CA PRO A 408 -11.02 -17.53 -26.27
C PRO A 408 -10.68 -18.06 -27.65
N LYS A 409 -11.54 -18.95 -28.17
CA LYS A 409 -11.36 -19.55 -29.49
C LYS A 409 -11.35 -18.52 -30.61
N TYR A 410 -12.12 -17.44 -30.51
CA TYR A 410 -12.10 -16.38 -31.52
C TYR A 410 -10.76 -15.66 -31.62
N PHE A 411 -9.86 -15.75 -30.63
CA PHE A 411 -8.51 -15.18 -30.78
C PHE A 411 -7.70 -15.84 -31.92
N GLN A 412 -8.06 -17.06 -32.33
CA GLN A 412 -7.41 -17.78 -33.43
C GLN A 412 -7.49 -17.02 -34.76
N THR A 413 -8.54 -16.20 -34.96
CA THR A 413 -8.69 -15.41 -36.19
C THR A 413 -7.65 -14.31 -36.31
N PHE A 414 -7.04 -13.90 -35.19
CA PHE A 414 -6.15 -12.75 -35.11
C PHE A 414 -4.68 -13.12 -34.96
N LEU A 415 -4.39 -14.27 -34.36
CA LEU A 415 -3.04 -14.77 -34.13
C LEU A 415 -2.47 -15.52 -35.34
N GLU A 416 -1.18 -15.36 -35.60
CA GLU A 416 -0.44 -16.21 -36.55
C GLU A 416 -0.11 -17.59 -35.96
N GLU A 417 0.22 -18.55 -36.83
CA GLU A 417 0.38 -19.97 -36.48
C GLU A 417 1.37 -20.22 -35.34
N ASP A 418 2.53 -19.56 -35.35
CA ASP A 418 3.54 -19.69 -34.30
C ASP A 418 3.04 -19.24 -32.91
N SER A 419 2.12 -18.28 -32.88
CA SER A 419 1.52 -17.79 -31.65
C SER A 419 0.44 -18.74 -31.13
N LEU A 420 -0.26 -19.46 -32.01
CA LEU A 420 -1.33 -20.41 -31.62
C LEU A 420 -0.81 -21.54 -30.72
N LEU A 421 0.43 -21.98 -30.90
CA LEU A 421 1.03 -23.09 -30.13
C LEU A 421 1.17 -22.79 -28.63
N LYS A 422 1.21 -21.50 -28.26
CA LYS A 422 1.36 -21.01 -26.88
C LYS A 422 0.08 -21.12 -26.06
N PHE A 423 -1.05 -21.40 -26.71
CA PHE A 423 -2.37 -21.25 -26.10
C PHE A 423 -3.22 -22.52 -26.12
N GLN A 424 -4.09 -22.60 -25.13
CA GLN A 424 -5.23 -23.51 -25.07
C GLN A 424 -6.50 -22.68 -25.33
N PHE A 425 -7.28 -23.10 -26.31
CA PHE A 425 -8.46 -22.35 -26.74
C PHE A 425 -9.72 -22.87 -26.04
N ILE A 426 -10.51 -21.95 -25.50
CA ILE A 426 -11.80 -22.24 -24.88
C ILE A 426 -12.93 -21.58 -25.67
N HIS A 427 -14.11 -22.17 -25.64
CA HIS A 427 -15.28 -21.55 -26.22
C HIS A 427 -15.92 -20.61 -25.19
N ILE A 428 -16.22 -19.38 -25.62
CA ILE A 428 -17.04 -18.44 -24.86
C ILE A 428 -18.17 -17.93 -25.76
N PRO A 429 -19.35 -17.63 -25.20
CA PRO A 429 -20.43 -17.00 -25.95
C PRO A 429 -19.98 -15.65 -26.51
N GLU A 430 -20.18 -15.43 -27.80
CA GLU A 430 -19.91 -14.14 -28.45
C GLU A 430 -21.19 -13.30 -28.41
N SER A 431 -21.15 -12.14 -27.75
CA SER A 431 -22.28 -11.18 -27.73
C SER A 431 -22.28 -10.23 -28.93
N GLN A 432 -21.15 -10.12 -29.64
CA GLN A 432 -20.91 -9.17 -30.72
C GLN A 432 -19.80 -9.67 -31.65
N ASP A 433 -19.38 -8.84 -32.62
CA ASP A 433 -18.32 -9.20 -33.56
C ASP A 433 -16.99 -9.54 -32.86
N SER A 434 -16.26 -10.50 -33.44
CA SER A 434 -15.04 -11.06 -32.84
C SER A 434 -13.92 -10.03 -32.67
N LEU A 435 -13.85 -9.00 -33.53
CA LEU A 435 -12.86 -7.94 -33.43
C LEU A 435 -13.12 -7.03 -32.23
N THR A 436 -14.37 -6.62 -32.02
CA THR A 436 -14.76 -5.85 -30.83
C THR A 436 -14.54 -6.66 -29.56
N CYS A 437 -14.95 -7.94 -29.53
CA CYS A 437 -14.68 -8.83 -28.39
C CYS A 437 -13.18 -8.92 -28.09
N PHE A 438 -12.35 -9.07 -29.13
CA PHE A 438 -10.89 -9.08 -28.98
C PHE A 438 -10.35 -7.77 -28.40
N MET A 439 -10.78 -6.62 -28.92
CA MET A 439 -10.32 -5.33 -28.41
C MET A 439 -10.75 -5.06 -26.97
N GLU A 440 -11.98 -5.41 -26.60
CA GLU A 440 -12.47 -5.34 -25.21
C GLU A 440 -11.62 -6.21 -24.28
N SER A 441 -11.36 -7.44 -24.70
CA SER A 441 -10.53 -8.37 -23.94
C SER A 441 -9.12 -7.84 -23.70
N ILE A 442 -8.51 -7.19 -24.70
CA ILE A 442 -7.18 -6.58 -24.58
C ILE A 442 -7.21 -5.40 -23.60
N LEU A 443 -8.25 -4.56 -23.65
CA LEU A 443 -8.37 -3.40 -22.76
C LEU A 443 -8.74 -3.79 -21.32
N GLU A 444 -9.60 -4.80 -21.15
CA GLU A 444 -9.89 -5.36 -19.85
C GLU A 444 -8.66 -6.03 -19.24
N MET A 445 -7.89 -6.77 -20.03
CA MET A 445 -6.61 -7.29 -19.58
C MET A 445 -5.65 -6.14 -19.19
N ALA A 446 -5.61 -5.05 -19.96
CA ALA A 446 -4.80 -3.88 -19.66
C ALA A 446 -5.22 -3.19 -18.36
N LEU A 447 -6.51 -3.21 -18.04
CA LEU A 447 -7.04 -2.70 -16.78
C LEU A 447 -6.56 -3.49 -15.58
N LEU A 448 -6.62 -4.81 -15.70
CA LEU A 448 -6.31 -5.71 -14.61
C LEU A 448 -4.81 -5.85 -14.41
N SER A 449 -4.04 -5.86 -15.50
CA SER A 449 -2.58 -5.94 -15.49
C SER A 449 -1.96 -5.42 -16.79
N GLU A 450 -1.37 -4.23 -16.71
CA GLU A 450 -0.65 -3.66 -17.86
C GLU A 450 0.55 -4.53 -18.27
N PHE A 451 1.19 -5.21 -17.30
CA PHE A 451 2.24 -6.18 -17.58
C PHE A 451 1.74 -7.32 -18.47
N CYS A 452 0.61 -7.94 -18.13
CA CYS A 452 0.08 -9.07 -18.88
C CYS A 452 -0.29 -8.69 -20.32
N VAL A 453 -0.92 -7.52 -20.52
CA VAL A 453 -1.27 -7.10 -21.88
C VAL A 453 -0.04 -6.73 -22.71
N LYS A 454 0.98 -6.09 -22.11
CA LYS A 454 2.25 -5.78 -22.78
C LYS A 454 2.95 -7.05 -23.22
N ASP A 455 3.00 -8.05 -22.35
CA ASP A 455 3.57 -9.35 -22.66
C ASP A 455 2.78 -10.08 -23.74
N PHE A 456 1.45 -10.10 -23.65
CA PHE A 456 0.60 -10.70 -24.69
C PHE A 456 0.84 -10.04 -26.05
N LEU A 457 0.81 -8.72 -26.12
CA LEU A 457 1.00 -8.02 -27.39
C LEU A 457 2.44 -8.11 -27.90
N GLY A 458 3.44 -8.09 -27.02
CA GLY A 458 4.85 -8.13 -27.40
C GLY A 458 5.37 -9.52 -27.76
N THR A 459 4.79 -10.59 -27.18
CA THR A 459 5.24 -11.97 -27.44
C THR A 459 4.51 -12.65 -28.59
N ASN A 460 3.39 -12.11 -29.07
CA ASN A 460 2.58 -12.70 -30.12
C ASN A 460 2.65 -11.91 -31.42
N THR A 461 2.54 -12.62 -32.52
CA THR A 461 2.41 -12.06 -33.86
C THR A 461 0.96 -12.15 -34.32
N PHE A 462 0.52 -11.10 -35.01
CA PHE A 462 -0.87 -10.91 -35.41
C PHE A 462 -0.99 -10.87 -36.92
N LYS A 463 -2.07 -11.45 -37.45
CA LYS A 463 -2.41 -11.40 -38.87
C LYS A 463 -2.71 -9.96 -39.29
N ASN A 464 -2.10 -9.46 -40.36
CA ASN A 464 -2.27 -8.09 -40.89
C ASN A 464 -3.61 -7.83 -41.61
N ILE A 465 -4.72 -8.44 -41.19
CA ILE A 465 -5.99 -8.46 -41.97
C ILE A 465 -6.98 -7.36 -41.54
N PHE A 466 -6.63 -6.53 -40.55
CA PHE A 466 -7.59 -5.55 -40.03
C PHE A 466 -7.73 -4.33 -40.94
N ASP A 467 -8.96 -4.02 -41.38
CA ASP A 467 -9.27 -2.65 -41.81
C ASP A 467 -9.02 -1.72 -40.62
N SER A 468 -8.12 -0.75 -40.81
CA SER A 468 -7.78 0.24 -39.78
C SER A 468 -9.01 0.99 -39.24
N ASN A 469 -10.07 1.17 -40.04
CA ASN A 469 -11.32 1.79 -39.61
C ASN A 469 -12.15 0.88 -38.70
N LEU A 470 -12.23 -0.41 -39.03
CA LEU A 470 -12.89 -1.41 -38.17
C LEU A 470 -12.14 -1.61 -36.85
N LEU A 471 -10.82 -1.50 -36.86
CA LEU A 471 -10.03 -1.58 -35.63
C LEU A 471 -10.20 -0.33 -34.75
N ARG A 472 -10.20 0.88 -35.34
CA ARG A 472 -10.52 2.13 -34.63
C ARG A 472 -11.93 2.10 -34.02
N THR A 473 -12.90 1.55 -34.76
CA THR A 473 -14.26 1.27 -34.23
C THR A 473 -14.18 0.47 -32.94
N SER A 474 -13.55 -0.70 -33.06
CA SER A 474 -13.52 -1.72 -32.02
C SER A 474 -12.82 -1.18 -30.79
N LEU A 475 -11.72 -0.45 -30.98
CA LEU A 475 -11.04 0.32 -29.94
C LEU A 475 -11.94 1.35 -29.27
N SER A 476 -12.73 2.12 -30.02
CA SER A 476 -13.60 3.13 -29.43
C SER A 476 -14.74 2.51 -28.64
N ARG A 477 -15.36 1.44 -29.14
CA ARG A 477 -16.42 0.69 -28.44
C ARG A 477 -15.86 0.06 -27.17
N ALA A 478 -14.71 -0.58 -27.29
CA ALA A 478 -14.03 -1.21 -26.19
C ALA A 478 -13.52 -0.20 -25.15
N LEU A 479 -13.19 1.04 -25.54
CA LEU A 479 -12.87 2.12 -24.61
C LEU A 479 -14.10 2.75 -23.99
N PHE A 480 -15.19 2.82 -24.73
CA PHE A 480 -16.42 3.44 -24.27
C PHE A 480 -16.99 2.77 -23.02
N PHE A 481 -17.14 1.43 -23.04
CA PHE A 481 -17.73 0.70 -21.91
C PHE A 481 -16.99 0.90 -20.58
N PRO A 482 -15.65 0.78 -20.50
CA PRO A 482 -14.93 1.01 -19.27
C PRO A 482 -14.95 2.47 -18.77
N TYR A 483 -14.99 3.47 -19.66
CA TYR A 483 -15.01 4.87 -19.26
C TYR A 483 -16.41 5.38 -18.88
N GLU A 484 -17.47 4.91 -19.53
CA GLU A 484 -18.84 5.28 -19.18
C GLU A 484 -19.38 4.55 -17.95
N ASN A 485 -19.04 3.26 -17.79
CA ASN A 485 -19.41 2.53 -16.57
C ASN A 485 -18.51 2.88 -15.37
N HIS A 486 -17.64 3.88 -15.50
CA HIS A 486 -16.75 4.38 -14.44
C HIS A 486 -15.83 3.31 -13.82
N ILE A 487 -15.59 2.19 -14.52
CA ILE A 487 -14.70 1.12 -14.07
C ILE A 487 -13.25 1.63 -14.04
N ILE A 488 -12.91 2.56 -14.94
CA ILE A 488 -11.59 3.20 -15.01
C ILE A 488 -11.67 4.68 -14.62
N PRO A 489 -10.75 5.20 -13.78
CA PRO A 489 -10.52 6.63 -13.70
C PRO A 489 -10.28 7.23 -15.09
N ALA A 490 -10.96 8.34 -15.42
CA ALA A 490 -10.79 9.04 -16.71
C ALA A 490 -9.35 9.54 -16.97
N SER A 491 -8.45 9.41 -15.99
CA SER A 491 -7.02 9.71 -16.07
C SER A 491 -6.13 8.53 -16.48
N THR A 492 -6.63 7.29 -16.47
CA THR A 492 -5.81 6.11 -16.77
C THR A 492 -5.60 5.99 -18.27
N TYR A 493 -4.41 6.32 -18.75
CA TYR A 493 -4.05 6.11 -20.15
C TYR A 493 -3.31 4.79 -20.29
N PHE A 494 -3.83 3.84 -21.06
CA PHE A 494 -3.07 2.66 -21.50
C PHE A 494 -2.02 3.04 -22.55
N LYS A 495 -1.18 4.05 -22.25
CA LYS A 495 -0.29 4.68 -23.23
C LYS A 495 0.57 3.62 -23.92
N SER A 496 1.16 2.71 -23.16
CA SER A 496 2.00 1.64 -23.70
C SER A 496 1.18 0.62 -24.49
N THR A 497 0.07 0.13 -23.93
CA THR A 497 -0.79 -0.85 -24.61
C THR A 497 -1.28 -0.32 -25.95
N PHE A 498 -1.78 0.93 -25.97
CA PHE A 498 -2.13 1.60 -27.21
C PHE A 498 -0.91 1.72 -28.10
N SER A 499 0.22 2.25 -27.63
CA SER A 499 1.42 2.38 -28.47
C SER A 499 1.83 1.06 -29.14
N ILE A 500 1.72 -0.07 -28.42
CA ILE A 500 2.03 -1.40 -28.95
C ILE A 500 0.97 -1.84 -29.98
N LEU A 501 -0.32 -1.81 -29.62
CA LEU A 501 -1.43 -2.13 -30.54
C LEU A 501 -1.35 -1.33 -31.84
N MET A 502 -1.11 -0.04 -31.70
CA MET A 502 -1.05 0.92 -32.79
C MET A 502 0.14 0.66 -33.71
N ARG A 503 1.27 0.24 -33.16
CA ARG A 503 2.44 -0.17 -33.94
C ARG A 503 2.20 -1.48 -34.68
N HIS A 504 1.61 -2.48 -34.01
CA HIS A 504 1.30 -3.76 -34.64
C HIS A 504 0.28 -3.64 -35.76
N PHE A 505 -0.73 -2.80 -35.58
CA PHE A 505 -1.84 -2.66 -36.54
C PHE A 505 -1.76 -1.40 -37.41
N ASN A 506 -0.62 -0.69 -37.39
CA ASN A 506 -0.37 0.54 -38.16
C ASN A 506 -1.51 1.57 -38.11
N ILE A 507 -2.04 1.81 -36.92
CA ILE A 507 -3.07 2.82 -36.72
C ILE A 507 -2.35 4.16 -36.50
N THR A 508 -2.83 5.25 -37.07
CA THR A 508 -2.33 6.61 -36.82
C THR A 508 -3.49 7.51 -36.38
N PRO A 509 -3.28 8.60 -35.63
CA PRO A 509 -4.37 9.50 -35.25
C PRO A 509 -5.18 9.95 -36.49
N LEU A 510 -4.50 10.42 -37.53
CA LEU A 510 -5.05 10.60 -38.88
C LEU A 510 -3.99 10.27 -39.93
N SER A 511 -4.39 10.16 -41.20
CA SER A 511 -3.50 10.31 -42.35
C SER A 511 -2.98 11.75 -42.49
N SER A 512 -2.74 12.46 -41.38
CA SER A 512 -2.12 13.77 -41.42
C SER A 512 -0.66 13.59 -41.79
N THR A 513 -0.18 14.35 -42.76
CA THR A 513 1.22 14.41 -43.22
C THR A 513 2.21 14.89 -42.14
N VAL A 514 1.73 15.15 -40.92
CA VAL A 514 2.53 15.68 -39.82
C VAL A 514 2.94 14.55 -38.88
N THR A 515 3.89 13.72 -39.31
CA THR A 515 4.71 12.95 -38.37
C THR A 515 5.83 13.86 -37.89
N TYR A 516 5.74 14.41 -36.67
CA TYR A 516 6.93 14.98 -36.05
C TYR A 516 7.88 13.84 -35.72
N PHE A 517 9.05 13.83 -36.34
CA PHE A 517 10.19 13.11 -35.81
C PHE A 517 10.72 13.93 -34.64
N ILE A 518 10.64 13.37 -33.43
CA ILE A 518 11.37 13.94 -32.29
C ILE A 518 12.84 13.59 -32.47
N ASP A 519 13.72 14.56 -32.27
CA ASP A 519 15.13 14.28 -32.07
C ASP A 519 15.31 13.64 -30.67
N PRO A 520 15.94 12.47 -30.53
CA PRO A 520 16.21 11.89 -29.21
C PRO A 520 17.04 12.79 -28.27
N THR A 521 17.68 13.84 -28.80
CA THR A 521 18.40 14.87 -28.02
C THR A 521 17.53 16.07 -27.61
N ASP A 522 16.25 16.09 -27.97
CA ASP A 522 15.34 17.17 -27.57
C ASP A 522 15.13 17.22 -26.05
N ASP A 523 15.03 18.43 -25.51
CA ASP A 523 14.70 18.71 -24.10
C ASP A 523 13.42 17.95 -23.67
N ASP A 524 13.41 17.46 -22.42
CA ASP A 524 12.28 16.77 -21.78
C ASP A 524 10.94 17.49 -22.00
N THR A 525 10.94 18.83 -22.05
CA THR A 525 9.75 19.63 -22.31
C THR A 525 9.11 19.32 -23.68
N VAL A 526 9.93 19.18 -24.73
CA VAL A 526 9.50 18.85 -26.09
C VAL A 526 8.99 17.41 -26.15
N LEU A 527 9.73 16.50 -25.53
CA LEU A 527 9.34 15.08 -25.41
C LEU A 527 7.99 14.93 -24.70
N ILE A 528 7.77 15.66 -23.60
CA ILE A 528 6.50 15.68 -22.86
C ILE A 528 5.37 16.20 -23.74
N CYS A 529 5.56 17.32 -24.44
CA CYS A 529 4.54 17.91 -25.31
C CYS A 529 4.16 16.96 -26.45
N TYR A 530 5.15 16.37 -27.12
CA TYR A 530 4.91 15.40 -28.20
C TYR A 530 4.15 14.18 -27.68
N ASN A 531 4.64 13.56 -26.61
CA ASN A 531 4.02 12.38 -26.02
C ASN A 531 2.56 12.63 -25.62
N ARG A 532 2.28 13.78 -25.00
CA ARG A 532 0.92 14.20 -24.65
C ARG A 532 0.06 14.34 -25.91
N SER A 533 0.55 15.10 -26.89
CA SER A 533 -0.17 15.39 -28.12
C SER A 533 -0.53 14.12 -28.88
N THR A 534 0.44 13.25 -29.15
CA THR A 534 0.24 11.98 -29.88
C THR A 534 -0.84 11.10 -29.22
N VAL A 535 -0.79 10.94 -27.89
CA VAL A 535 -1.78 10.13 -27.16
C VAL A 535 -3.18 10.76 -27.22
N LYS A 536 -3.28 12.09 -27.07
CA LYS A 536 -4.58 12.79 -27.12
C LYS A 536 -5.17 12.83 -28.51
N GLN A 537 -4.37 13.13 -29.52
CA GLN A 537 -4.77 13.06 -30.92
C GLN A 537 -5.27 11.66 -31.26
N LEU A 538 -4.55 10.63 -30.81
CA LEU A 538 -4.95 9.26 -31.03
C LEU A 538 -6.32 8.94 -30.42
N ILE A 539 -6.47 9.11 -29.10
CA ILE A 539 -7.71 8.77 -28.40
C ILE A 539 -8.87 9.57 -29.03
N THR A 540 -8.66 10.85 -29.29
CA THR A 540 -9.67 11.71 -29.94
C THR A 540 -10.04 11.24 -31.32
N SER A 541 -9.07 10.74 -32.10
CA SER A 541 -9.33 10.17 -33.42
C SER A 541 -10.07 8.84 -33.35
N ILE A 542 -9.80 7.99 -32.35
CA ILE A 542 -10.53 6.74 -32.13
C ILE A 542 -12.02 7.05 -31.90
N TYR A 543 -12.33 7.94 -30.95
CA TYR A 543 -13.71 8.34 -30.66
C TYR A 543 -14.39 9.06 -31.84
N PHE A 544 -13.65 9.94 -32.53
CA PHE A 544 -14.16 10.62 -33.73
C PHE A 544 -14.58 9.61 -34.80
N ASN A 545 -13.71 8.66 -35.15
CA ASN A 545 -14.04 7.66 -36.16
C ASN A 545 -15.29 6.88 -35.75
N ALA A 546 -15.39 6.45 -34.50
CA ALA A 546 -16.58 5.74 -34.02
C ALA A 546 -17.88 6.54 -34.12
N CYS A 547 -17.83 7.88 -33.99
CA CYS A 547 -18.99 8.74 -34.25
C CYS A 547 -19.45 8.70 -35.72
N GLN A 548 -18.54 8.48 -36.67
CA GLN A 548 -18.84 8.48 -38.10
C GLN A 548 -19.39 7.13 -38.61
N LEU A 549 -18.98 6.03 -37.99
CA LEU A 549 -19.13 4.69 -38.55
C LEU A 549 -20.57 4.16 -38.65
N PRO A 550 -21.52 4.46 -37.72
CA PRO A 550 -22.93 4.15 -37.96
C PRO A 550 -23.47 4.74 -39.28
N LYS A 551 -22.85 5.83 -39.77
CA LYS A 551 -23.21 6.47 -41.05
C LYS A 551 -22.42 5.89 -42.23
N LEU A 552 -21.15 5.50 -42.03
CA LEU A 552 -20.29 4.95 -43.08
C LEU A 552 -20.57 3.46 -43.38
N PHE A 553 -20.98 2.68 -42.37
CA PHE A 553 -21.21 1.23 -42.47
C PHE A 553 -22.49 0.82 -41.75
N PRO A 554 -23.68 1.27 -42.20
CA PRO A 554 -24.94 1.05 -41.48
C PRO A 554 -25.25 -0.43 -41.22
N ASP A 555 -24.89 -1.32 -42.15
CA ASP A 555 -25.14 -2.76 -42.02
C ASP A 555 -24.42 -3.41 -40.83
N ASN A 556 -23.24 -2.91 -40.45
CA ASN A 556 -22.47 -3.44 -39.33
C ASN A 556 -22.94 -2.88 -37.97
N TYR A 557 -23.85 -1.90 -37.98
CA TYR A 557 -24.25 -1.10 -36.81
C TYR A 557 -25.75 -1.15 -36.51
N LYS A 558 -26.49 -2.03 -37.20
CA LYS A 558 -27.95 -2.19 -37.05
C LYS A 558 -28.38 -2.45 -35.60
N ASP A 559 -27.52 -3.08 -34.81
CA ASP A 559 -27.82 -3.49 -33.43
C ASP A 559 -27.28 -2.52 -32.35
N ILE A 560 -26.69 -1.38 -32.72
CA ILE A 560 -26.18 -0.42 -31.73
C ILE A 560 -27.27 0.59 -31.37
N ASP A 561 -27.68 0.59 -30.10
CA ASP A 561 -28.61 1.55 -29.53
C ASP A 561 -28.18 3.01 -29.79
N ASP A 562 -29.14 3.87 -30.10
CA ASP A 562 -28.88 5.30 -30.32
C ASP A 562 -28.37 6.01 -29.06
N SER A 563 -28.63 5.46 -27.87
CA SER A 563 -28.05 5.93 -26.60
C SER A 563 -26.52 5.84 -26.64
N VAL A 564 -25.95 4.69 -27.04
CA VAL A 564 -24.50 4.45 -27.16
C VAL A 564 -23.88 5.38 -28.20
N LYS A 565 -24.54 5.56 -29.37
CA LYS A 565 -24.04 6.49 -30.42
C LYS A 565 -23.97 7.93 -29.91
N ASN A 566 -24.99 8.39 -29.20
CA ASN A 566 -25.03 9.75 -28.64
C ASN A 566 -24.01 9.93 -27.51
N ALA A 567 -23.78 8.89 -26.72
CA ALA A 567 -22.83 8.88 -25.63
C ALA A 567 -21.37 8.93 -26.14
N ILE A 568 -20.99 8.11 -27.13
CA ILE A 568 -19.69 8.17 -27.82
C ILE A 568 -19.45 9.58 -28.40
N ARG A 569 -20.46 10.17 -29.05
CA ARG A 569 -20.38 11.56 -29.58
C ARG A 569 -20.16 12.58 -28.46
N THR A 570 -20.88 12.42 -27.35
CA THR A 570 -20.75 13.30 -26.19
C THR A 570 -19.36 13.19 -25.56
N ALA A 571 -18.82 11.98 -25.44
CA ALA A 571 -17.46 11.72 -24.94
C ALA A 571 -16.40 12.36 -25.85
N TYR A 572 -16.51 12.19 -27.17
CA TYR A 572 -15.66 12.85 -28.16
C TYR A 572 -15.66 14.37 -27.98
N LEU A 573 -16.84 15.00 -28.02
CA LEU A 573 -16.99 16.46 -27.94
C LEU A 573 -16.50 17.01 -26.59
N SER A 574 -16.77 16.30 -25.50
CA SER A 574 -16.29 16.68 -24.16
C SER A 574 -14.77 16.60 -24.08
N MET A 575 -14.15 15.59 -24.68
CA MET A 575 -12.70 15.45 -24.72
C MET A 575 -12.05 16.56 -25.56
N VAL A 576 -12.58 16.87 -26.75
CA VAL A 576 -12.12 18.01 -27.56
C VAL A 576 -12.20 19.30 -26.75
N THR A 577 -13.31 19.52 -26.03
CA THR A 577 -13.49 20.70 -25.19
C THR A 577 -12.45 20.79 -24.07
N LYS A 578 -12.18 19.68 -23.36
CA LYS A 578 -11.18 19.60 -22.30
C LYS A 578 -9.78 19.85 -22.85
N ASN A 579 -9.42 19.21 -23.96
CA ASN A 579 -8.11 19.37 -24.61
C ASN A 579 -7.93 20.80 -25.13
N ALA A 580 -8.93 21.37 -25.81
CA ALA A 580 -8.91 22.76 -26.27
C ALA A 580 -8.77 23.75 -25.10
N THR A 581 -9.40 23.51 -23.96
CA THR A 581 -9.23 24.35 -22.75
C THR A 581 -7.78 24.33 -22.26
N TYR A 582 -7.22 23.13 -22.14
CA TYR A 582 -5.83 22.95 -21.72
C TYR A 582 -4.87 23.65 -22.69
N ILE A 583 -5.04 23.42 -24.00
CA ILE A 583 -4.17 23.99 -25.03
C ILE A 583 -4.31 25.51 -25.04
N LYS A 584 -5.54 26.05 -24.96
CA LYS A 584 -5.76 27.50 -24.86
C LYS A 584 -5.02 28.11 -23.67
N LYS A 585 -5.12 27.50 -22.48
CA LYS A 585 -4.42 27.96 -21.28
C LYS A 585 -2.91 27.90 -21.48
N ARG A 586 -2.38 26.76 -21.94
CA ARG A 586 -0.94 26.58 -22.19
C ARG A 586 -0.41 27.58 -23.22
N ILE A 587 -1.15 27.76 -24.32
CA ILE A 587 -0.82 28.71 -25.38
C ILE A 587 -0.79 30.15 -24.84
N ALA A 588 -1.79 30.53 -24.05
CA ALA A 588 -1.84 31.84 -23.42
C ALA A 588 -0.69 32.06 -22.42
N ASP A 589 -0.43 31.09 -21.54
CA ASP A 589 0.58 31.20 -20.49
C ASP A 589 2.02 31.23 -21.06
N GLU A 590 2.30 30.43 -22.09
CA GLU A 590 3.66 30.21 -22.59
C GLU A 590 4.02 31.01 -23.83
N TYR A 591 3.04 31.42 -24.65
CA TYR A 591 3.31 31.97 -25.99
C TYR A 591 2.62 33.32 -26.25
N ALA A 592 1.48 33.61 -25.63
CA ALA A 592 0.80 34.88 -25.87
C ALA A 592 1.63 36.06 -25.33
N GLY A 593 1.95 37.01 -26.21
CA GLY A 593 2.77 38.19 -25.87
C GLY A 593 4.26 37.89 -25.62
N LYS A 594 4.68 36.63 -25.73
CA LYS A 594 6.08 36.21 -25.59
C LYS A 594 6.64 35.91 -26.97
N SER A 595 7.75 36.56 -27.30
CA SER A 595 8.56 36.23 -28.46
C SER A 595 9.15 34.83 -28.31
N VAL A 596 8.79 33.92 -29.21
CA VAL A 596 9.20 32.51 -29.16
C VAL A 596 10.64 32.38 -29.68
N PHE A 597 11.64 32.78 -28.89
CA PHE A 597 13.04 32.85 -29.34
C PHE A 597 13.85 31.55 -29.18
N LYS A 598 13.33 30.54 -28.46
CA LYS A 598 14.07 29.27 -28.23
C LYS A 598 13.52 28.14 -29.11
N SER A 599 14.42 27.32 -29.64
CA SER A 599 14.11 26.18 -30.53
C SER A 599 13.12 25.19 -29.90
N SER A 600 13.27 24.88 -28.61
CA SER A 600 12.36 23.98 -27.87
C SER A 600 10.94 24.54 -27.75
N VAL A 601 10.81 25.84 -27.47
CA VAL A 601 9.50 26.51 -27.34
C VAL A 601 8.78 26.52 -28.69
N ALA A 602 9.47 26.81 -29.79
CA ALA A 602 8.90 26.75 -31.15
C ALA A 602 8.46 25.33 -31.54
N LYS A 603 9.27 24.31 -31.23
CA LYS A 603 8.90 22.89 -31.43
C LYS A 603 7.63 22.54 -30.65
N CYS A 604 7.55 22.92 -29.37
CA CYS A 604 6.37 22.70 -28.53
C CYS A 604 5.12 23.39 -29.09
N PHE A 605 5.23 24.65 -29.52
CA PHE A 605 4.11 25.39 -30.13
C PHE A 605 3.58 24.68 -31.38
N THR A 606 4.50 24.20 -32.21
CA THR A 606 4.18 23.52 -33.47
C THR A 606 3.45 22.21 -33.19
N ILE A 607 3.96 21.42 -32.24
CA ILE A 607 3.32 20.18 -31.77
C ILE A 607 1.90 20.45 -31.26
N LEU A 608 1.71 21.46 -30.39
CA LEU A 608 0.39 21.82 -29.86
C LEU A 608 -0.56 22.33 -30.95
N SER A 609 -0.04 23.08 -31.92
CA SER A 609 -0.83 23.59 -33.05
C SER A 609 -1.38 22.47 -33.94
N SER A 610 -0.61 21.39 -34.14
CA SER A 610 -1.08 20.24 -34.93
C SER A 610 -2.30 19.54 -34.33
N GLU A 611 -2.38 19.51 -32.99
CA GLU A 611 -3.51 18.93 -32.28
C GLU A 611 -4.80 19.71 -32.57
N ILE A 612 -4.72 21.04 -32.72
CA ILE A 612 -5.86 21.88 -33.06
C ILE A 612 -6.26 21.72 -34.53
N ASN A 613 -5.30 21.67 -35.45
CA ASN A 613 -5.58 21.40 -36.85
C ASN A 613 -6.34 20.08 -37.03
N LEU A 614 -5.97 19.06 -36.25
CA LEU A 614 -6.68 17.78 -36.22
C LEU A 614 -8.16 17.96 -35.86
N TYR A 615 -8.44 18.69 -34.78
CA TYR A 615 -9.81 18.94 -34.32
C TYR A 615 -10.64 19.73 -35.34
N VAL A 616 -10.04 20.71 -36.01
CA VAL A 616 -10.70 21.46 -37.09
C VAL A 616 -11.13 20.51 -38.22
N CYS A 617 -10.23 19.65 -38.70
CA CYS A 617 -10.54 18.67 -39.74
C CYS A 617 -11.66 17.69 -39.32
N GLN A 618 -11.62 17.22 -38.08
CA GLN A 618 -12.62 16.30 -37.54
C GLN A 618 -14.01 16.98 -37.40
N ILE A 619 -14.06 18.20 -36.87
CA ILE A 619 -15.31 18.97 -36.75
C ILE A 619 -15.91 19.24 -38.13
N HIS A 620 -15.08 19.59 -39.11
CA HIS A 620 -15.54 19.78 -40.49
C HIS A 620 -16.14 18.49 -41.06
N SER A 621 -15.52 17.35 -40.80
CA SER A 621 -16.03 16.05 -41.25
C SER A 621 -17.35 15.67 -40.57
N LEU A 622 -17.54 16.00 -39.28
CA LEU A 622 -18.82 15.81 -38.60
C LEU A 622 -19.95 16.65 -39.23
N LEU A 623 -19.67 17.91 -39.58
CA LEU A 623 -20.62 18.78 -40.29
C LEU A 623 -21.05 18.15 -41.61
N GLN A 624 -20.11 17.68 -42.43
CA GLN A 624 -20.39 17.03 -43.72
C GLN A 624 -21.27 15.79 -43.58
N LEU A 625 -21.12 15.04 -42.49
CA LEU A 625 -21.91 13.83 -42.23
C LEU A 625 -23.29 14.11 -41.59
N GLY A 626 -23.67 15.36 -41.33
CA GLY A 626 -24.98 15.72 -40.81
C GLY A 626 -25.13 15.56 -39.30
N VAL A 627 -24.45 16.39 -38.51
CA VAL A 627 -24.78 16.60 -37.08
C VAL A 627 -26.08 17.40 -36.98
N PRO A 628 -26.98 17.11 -36.02
CA PRO A 628 -28.20 17.89 -35.83
C PRO A 628 -27.89 19.38 -35.65
N GLU A 629 -28.55 20.25 -36.43
CA GLU A 629 -28.32 21.70 -36.40
C GLU A 629 -28.55 22.33 -35.01
N ASN A 630 -29.33 21.69 -34.14
CA ASN A 630 -29.63 22.16 -32.79
C ASN A 630 -28.74 21.55 -31.70
N ASP A 631 -27.72 20.77 -32.04
CA ASP A 631 -26.79 20.19 -31.05
C ASP A 631 -25.97 21.31 -30.38
N ILE A 632 -26.38 21.69 -29.16
CA ILE A 632 -25.78 22.77 -28.37
C ILE A 632 -24.33 22.44 -28.01
N LEU A 633 -24.05 21.18 -27.68
CA LEU A 633 -22.70 20.74 -27.33
C LEU A 633 -21.78 20.89 -28.52
N PHE A 634 -22.20 20.41 -29.69
CA PHE A 634 -21.44 20.54 -30.94
C PHE A 634 -21.14 22.00 -31.30
N LYS A 635 -22.14 22.89 -31.21
CA LYS A 635 -21.96 24.34 -31.44
C LYS A 635 -20.93 24.94 -30.48
N SER A 636 -21.03 24.61 -29.19
CA SER A 636 -20.10 25.09 -28.15
C SER A 636 -18.66 24.62 -28.42
N VAL A 637 -18.48 23.34 -28.75
CA VAL A 637 -17.15 22.79 -29.07
C VAL A 637 -16.57 23.42 -30.32
N THR A 638 -17.38 23.55 -31.37
CA THR A 638 -16.98 24.16 -32.64
C THR A 638 -16.49 25.59 -32.43
N LYS A 639 -17.26 26.42 -31.72
CA LYS A 639 -16.85 27.79 -31.39
C LYS A 639 -15.50 27.81 -30.65
N LYS A 640 -15.32 26.93 -29.66
CA LYS A 640 -14.09 26.88 -28.86
C LYS A 640 -12.86 26.48 -29.67
N VAL A 641 -13.00 25.53 -30.59
CA VAL A 641 -11.91 25.11 -31.47
C VAL A 641 -11.57 26.21 -32.48
N VAL A 642 -12.57 26.91 -33.02
CA VAL A 642 -12.37 28.07 -33.91
C VAL A 642 -11.64 29.20 -33.18
N ASP A 643 -12.11 29.62 -31.99
CA ASP A 643 -11.48 30.67 -31.18
C ASP A 643 -10.00 30.34 -30.87
N LEU A 644 -9.70 29.06 -30.63
CA LEU A 644 -8.34 28.60 -30.36
C LEU A 644 -7.48 28.54 -31.62
N ASN A 645 -8.06 28.16 -32.76
CA ASN A 645 -7.38 28.19 -34.05
C ASN A 645 -7.01 29.62 -34.45
N ASP A 646 -7.91 30.58 -34.24
CA ASP A 646 -7.65 32.00 -34.49
C ASP A 646 -6.52 32.54 -33.60
N LEU A 647 -6.48 32.12 -32.32
CA LEU A 647 -5.37 32.43 -31.42
C LEU A 647 -4.02 31.87 -31.91
N ILE A 648 -4.01 30.62 -32.40
CA ILE A 648 -2.79 30.01 -32.98
C ILE A 648 -2.34 30.78 -34.22
N ILE A 649 -3.28 31.14 -35.10
CA ILE A 649 -2.99 31.93 -36.30
C ILE A 649 -2.41 33.30 -35.92
N SER A 650 -2.99 33.97 -34.92
CA SER A 650 -2.49 35.28 -34.47
C SER A 650 -1.07 35.19 -33.89
N ILE A 651 -0.78 34.14 -33.10
CA ILE A 651 0.56 33.92 -32.56
C ILE A 651 1.56 33.60 -33.69
N LYS A 652 1.16 32.80 -34.68
CA LYS A 652 2.01 32.53 -35.86
C LYS A 652 2.32 33.82 -36.62
N ALA A 653 1.32 34.65 -36.90
CA ALA A 653 1.49 35.93 -37.58
C ALA A 653 2.37 36.91 -36.77
N ASN A 654 2.20 36.96 -35.45
CA ASN A 654 3.04 37.81 -34.59
C ASN A 654 4.51 37.34 -34.53
N ASN A 655 4.76 36.05 -34.75
CA ASN A 655 6.10 35.47 -34.77
C ASN A 655 6.66 35.29 -36.21
N SER A 656 5.90 35.62 -37.27
CA SER A 656 6.31 35.40 -38.67
C SER A 656 7.38 36.37 -39.18
N PHE A 657 8.01 37.15 -38.30
CA PHE A 657 9.32 37.77 -38.58
C PHE A 657 10.49 36.75 -38.52
N LEU A 658 10.19 35.47 -38.28
CA LEU A 658 11.15 34.36 -38.22
C LEU A 658 10.74 33.25 -39.20
N SER A 659 10.77 33.54 -40.50
CA SER A 659 10.94 32.54 -41.55
C SER A 659 12.10 32.93 -42.44
#